data_AF-A0AAW4U3Q4-F1
#
_entry.id   AF-A0AAW4U3Q4-F1
#
_cell.length_a   1.000
_cell.length_b   1.000
_cell.length_c   1.000
_cell.angle_alpha   90.00
_cell.angle_beta   90.00
_cell.angle_gamma   90.00
#
_symmetry.space_group_name_H-M   'P 1'
#
loop_
_entity.id
_entity.type
_entity.pdbx_description
1 polymer ?
#
loop_
_entity_poly.entity_id
_entity_poly.type
_entity_poly.pdbx_seq_one_letter_code
_entity_poly.pdbx_strand_id
1 'polypeptide(L)'
;MTGRYIHRPLADQVCQSHRKVVVIEGARAVGKTMLVQTELVAKRNYHYATLADNLTYHEALRNVDEWLSHLPRPVVIDEAQRISDLPLAVKEIVDASDSSTPQFILTGSASITRTGLDGQDPLTRRSQRFTLSPMTIREINRNSDTSIVDVLWKANPNMEWTATESKDELFSRMKTGGFPSYAINRTIMSDAERRLYIRDDIENTLGDTILPEEQFNKSLAQDLLNELLCIPGRVLNVSTLAIALNRDKRTIQRYISIFMRRFLLTHLPNLALAGQKQALARAKIHPIDTSLSVEAIQRSGNNPLEDPVIFGMLFESFVVNQIVPESQWSHYHPDLFYWRTSGKEAYEVDLVLVHDNELIGIEVKSSSKLHQGDFKGLEALKSKDQRFKRGFVIYTGDKILRHSSNMWAIPVSALWEKDAFTMKQKFVSLDTITHISTITETKRVSDANLFLSYNHADNDFLDGKIVDLAKTIVESYRFLTSHDVSLFIDSESINWGDDWRSALRSSVDSTNFFMPAVTPNYLSSQACREEYLQFEARLSETTQNRILPLMWQQLPNLNQNNADPVLNSIKQTQWINVESLQDLSLSSPQDRQEYKKQARIIAKRLQGIINSNQKELSVSSKKHDVEIMQSQRNRNDLVHRFGNIEASLPEMNQSVNTMTSSMADIIKTLNESPMPANASAQQMIQWSEEIAQTIEPHVNALNDSITTLNNQWNIVSDTMREYKKLIIQMPDSNDKHSAQEQCDSALQSIVLSLTIDESVRESLGLIQMIGNMVFVLKPMSQAFEKTFNLMDSIRTTAQELLDLER
;
A
#
# COMPACT_ATOMS: atom_id res chain seq x y z
N MET A 1 -24.64 -21.53 -10.58
CA MET A 1 -24.46 -20.18 -11.15
C MET A 1 -23.18 -20.04 -12.02
N THR A 2 -22.47 -21.12 -12.34
CA THR A 2 -21.08 -21.08 -12.87
C THR A 2 -20.93 -20.76 -14.37
N GLY A 3 -22.00 -20.85 -15.16
CA GLY A 3 -21.95 -20.49 -16.60
C GLY A 3 -22.17 -19.00 -16.91
N ARG A 4 -22.22 -18.10 -15.91
CA ARG A 4 -22.66 -16.69 -16.04
C ARG A 4 -21.59 -15.64 -15.75
N TYR A 5 -20.41 -16.03 -15.29
CA TYR A 5 -19.35 -15.11 -14.89
C TYR A 5 -18.26 -15.03 -15.95
N ILE A 6 -17.86 -13.82 -16.34
CA ILE A 6 -16.62 -13.57 -17.06
C ILE A 6 -15.57 -13.22 -16.01
N HIS A 7 -14.47 -13.97 -15.99
CA HIS A 7 -13.39 -13.72 -15.05
C HIS A 7 -12.81 -12.33 -15.26
N ARG A 8 -12.66 -11.60 -14.15
CA ARG A 8 -12.09 -10.25 -14.08
C ARG A 8 -10.66 -10.41 -13.51
N PRO A 9 -9.59 -10.03 -14.22
CA PRO A 9 -8.21 -10.17 -13.71
C PRO A 9 -7.97 -9.46 -12.37
N LEU A 10 -8.69 -8.38 -12.10
CA LEU A 10 -8.66 -7.70 -10.80
C LEU A 10 -9.00 -8.64 -9.63
N ALA A 11 -9.81 -9.68 -9.87
CA ALA A 11 -10.12 -10.67 -8.85
C ALA A 11 -8.88 -11.44 -8.38
N ASP A 12 -7.90 -11.68 -9.27
CA ASP A 12 -6.67 -12.37 -8.89
C ASP A 12 -5.83 -11.49 -7.95
N GLN A 13 -5.78 -10.18 -8.20
CA GLN A 13 -5.13 -9.21 -7.31
C GLN A 13 -5.81 -9.14 -5.94
N VAL A 14 -7.15 -9.11 -5.92
CA VAL A 14 -7.94 -9.18 -4.69
C VAL A 14 -7.58 -10.43 -3.88
N CYS A 15 -7.44 -11.59 -4.55
CA CYS A 15 -7.14 -12.85 -3.90
C CYS A 15 -5.68 -13.00 -3.45
N GLN A 16 -4.76 -12.24 -4.04
CA GLN A 16 -3.34 -12.23 -3.71
C GLN A 16 -2.97 -11.15 -2.67
N SER A 17 -3.94 -10.33 -2.24
CA SER A 17 -3.72 -9.31 -1.22
C SER A 17 -3.18 -9.91 0.08
N HIS A 18 -2.16 -9.25 0.64
CA HIS A 18 -1.58 -9.55 1.95
C HIS A 18 -2.15 -8.67 3.07
N ARG A 19 -3.07 -7.76 2.74
CA ARG A 19 -3.71 -6.86 3.72
C ARG A 19 -4.86 -7.58 4.42
N LYS A 20 -4.98 -7.39 5.74
CA LYS A 20 -6.05 -7.99 6.56
C LYS A 20 -7.44 -7.54 6.14
N VAL A 21 -7.55 -6.38 5.51
CA VAL A 21 -8.80 -5.88 4.91
C VAL A 21 -8.57 -5.65 3.43
N VAL A 22 -9.53 -6.07 2.61
CA VAL A 22 -9.60 -5.67 1.20
C VAL A 22 -10.88 -4.90 0.98
N VAL A 23 -10.79 -3.80 0.27
CA VAL A 23 -11.93 -2.94 -0.07
C VAL A 23 -12.11 -2.97 -1.58
N ILE A 24 -13.29 -3.37 -2.06
CA ILE A 24 -13.65 -3.43 -3.47
C ILE A 24 -14.78 -2.45 -3.73
N GLU A 25 -14.45 -1.32 -4.33
CA GLU A 25 -15.40 -0.26 -4.64
C GLU A 25 -15.66 -0.16 -6.15
N GLY A 26 -16.69 0.57 -6.55
CA GLY A 26 -17.00 0.80 -7.96
C GLY A 26 -18.46 1.12 -8.16
N ALA A 27 -18.85 1.52 -9.37
CA ALA A 27 -20.24 1.87 -9.66
C ALA A 27 -21.21 0.70 -9.41
N ARG A 28 -22.50 1.00 -9.25
CA ARG A 28 -23.54 -0.04 -9.20
C ARG A 28 -23.52 -0.86 -10.49
N ALA A 29 -23.94 -2.12 -10.42
CA ALA A 29 -24.04 -3.01 -11.58
C ALA A 29 -22.74 -3.33 -12.35
N VAL A 30 -21.54 -2.93 -11.90
CA VAL A 30 -20.25 -3.31 -12.54
C VAL A 30 -19.80 -4.76 -12.28
N GLY A 31 -20.56 -5.52 -11.49
CA GLY A 31 -20.31 -6.94 -11.21
C GLY A 31 -19.56 -7.25 -9.91
N LYS A 32 -19.47 -6.29 -8.96
CA LYS A 32 -18.81 -6.50 -7.65
C LYS A 32 -19.35 -7.73 -6.90
N THR A 33 -20.67 -7.77 -6.67
CA THR A 33 -21.33 -8.89 -5.98
C THR A 33 -21.09 -10.22 -6.70
N MET A 34 -21.11 -10.23 -8.04
CA MET A 34 -20.83 -11.43 -8.83
C MET A 34 -19.37 -11.89 -8.67
N LEU A 35 -18.42 -10.97 -8.70
CA LEU A 35 -17.01 -11.23 -8.48
C LEU A 35 -16.79 -11.86 -7.10
N VAL A 36 -17.29 -11.25 -6.02
CA VAL A 36 -17.08 -11.77 -4.66
C VAL A 36 -17.79 -13.10 -4.43
N GLN A 37 -19.04 -13.25 -4.90
CA GLN A 37 -19.78 -14.51 -4.79
C GLN A 37 -19.09 -15.66 -5.52
N THR A 38 -18.52 -15.39 -6.70
CA THR A 38 -17.88 -16.44 -7.50
C THR A 38 -16.46 -16.73 -7.04
N GLU A 39 -15.64 -15.70 -6.87
CA GLU A 39 -14.20 -15.86 -6.62
C GLU A 39 -13.86 -16.05 -5.14
N LEU A 40 -14.63 -15.46 -4.23
CA LEU A 40 -14.33 -15.51 -2.80
C LEU A 40 -15.22 -16.51 -2.07
N VAL A 41 -16.54 -16.41 -2.25
CA VAL A 41 -17.50 -17.29 -1.56
C VAL A 41 -17.46 -18.70 -2.16
N ALA A 42 -17.78 -18.86 -3.44
CA ALA A 42 -17.91 -20.19 -4.04
C ALA A 42 -16.57 -20.94 -4.21
N LYS A 43 -15.49 -20.25 -4.57
CA LYS A 43 -14.17 -20.89 -4.82
C LYS A 43 -13.27 -20.96 -3.58
N ARG A 44 -13.42 -20.05 -2.62
CA ARG A 44 -12.50 -19.89 -1.48
C ARG A 44 -13.20 -19.94 -0.12
N ASN A 45 -14.50 -20.24 -0.10
CA ASN A 45 -15.30 -20.47 1.11
C ASN A 45 -15.33 -19.28 2.09
N TYR A 46 -15.34 -18.05 1.57
CA TYR A 46 -15.57 -16.86 2.39
C TYR A 46 -17.03 -16.83 2.85
N HIS A 47 -17.27 -16.42 4.09
CA HIS A 47 -18.61 -16.11 4.54
C HIS A 47 -19.13 -14.86 3.83
N TYR A 48 -20.46 -14.73 3.68
CA TYR A 48 -21.07 -13.60 2.98
C TYR A 48 -22.20 -13.00 3.81
N ALA A 49 -22.03 -11.73 4.17
CA ALA A 49 -23.06 -10.90 4.77
C ALA A 49 -23.34 -9.71 3.84
N THR A 50 -24.60 -9.32 3.71
CA THR A 50 -24.97 -8.17 2.87
C THR A 50 -25.77 -7.17 3.68
N LEU A 51 -25.30 -5.93 3.73
CA LEU A 51 -26.05 -4.83 4.32
C LEU A 51 -27.16 -4.32 3.39
N ALA A 52 -27.31 -4.89 2.18
CA ALA A 52 -28.49 -4.65 1.35
C ALA A 52 -29.77 -5.27 1.97
N ASP A 53 -29.61 -6.37 2.71
CA ASP A 53 -30.69 -7.01 3.45
C ASP A 53 -31.07 -6.16 4.69
N ASN A 54 -32.36 -5.84 4.81
CA ASN A 54 -32.83 -4.94 5.88
C ASN A 54 -32.69 -5.55 7.28
N LEU A 55 -32.84 -6.86 7.43
CA LEU A 55 -32.70 -7.52 8.73
C LEU A 55 -31.24 -7.45 9.19
N THR A 56 -30.32 -7.86 8.31
CA THR A 56 -28.87 -7.80 8.54
C THR A 56 -28.40 -6.36 8.83
N TYR A 57 -28.91 -5.39 8.05
CA TYR A 57 -28.60 -3.98 8.26
C TYR A 57 -29.05 -3.47 9.63
N HIS A 58 -30.29 -3.75 10.05
CA HIS A 58 -30.79 -3.30 11.35
C HIS A 58 -30.14 -4.03 12.52
N GLU A 59 -29.75 -5.29 12.35
CA GLU A 59 -28.97 -6.04 13.34
C GLU A 59 -27.59 -5.39 13.54
N ALA A 60 -26.85 -5.17 12.45
CA ALA A 60 -25.54 -4.52 12.49
C ALA A 60 -25.61 -3.08 13.04
N LEU A 61 -26.69 -2.33 12.75
CA LEU A 61 -26.85 -0.96 13.21
C LEU A 61 -27.12 -0.84 14.72
N ARG A 62 -27.67 -1.88 15.36
CA ARG A 62 -27.90 -1.87 16.82
C ARG A 62 -26.59 -1.90 17.59
N ASN A 63 -25.67 -2.75 17.16
CA ASN A 63 -24.35 -2.91 17.76
C ASN A 63 -23.39 -3.54 16.73
N VAL A 64 -22.60 -2.69 16.07
CA VAL A 64 -21.73 -3.11 14.96
C VAL A 64 -20.59 -4.01 15.43
N ASP A 65 -20.04 -3.76 16.62
CA ASP A 65 -18.92 -4.52 17.18
C ASP A 65 -19.36 -5.94 17.55
N GLU A 66 -20.50 -6.05 18.23
CA GLU A 66 -21.11 -7.34 18.56
C GLU A 66 -21.44 -8.12 17.28
N TRP A 67 -22.07 -7.49 16.30
CA TRP A 67 -22.39 -8.14 15.02
C TRP A 67 -21.13 -8.66 14.31
N LEU A 68 -20.09 -7.84 14.17
CA LEU A 68 -18.82 -8.23 13.55
C LEU A 68 -18.07 -9.34 14.31
N SER A 69 -18.20 -9.40 15.63
CA SER A 69 -17.58 -10.44 16.46
C SER A 69 -18.16 -11.83 16.20
N HIS A 70 -19.44 -11.91 15.81
CA HIS A 70 -20.15 -13.16 15.54
C HIS A 70 -20.01 -13.66 14.09
N LEU A 71 -19.54 -12.82 13.16
CA LEU A 71 -19.38 -13.22 11.76
C LEU A 71 -18.22 -14.22 11.58
N PRO A 72 -18.43 -15.39 10.92
CA PRO A 72 -17.37 -16.32 10.59
C PRO A 72 -16.35 -15.69 9.64
N ARG A 73 -15.06 -15.74 9.97
CA ARG A 73 -13.97 -15.18 9.15
C ARG A 73 -13.25 -16.29 8.36
N PRO A 74 -12.80 -16.02 7.12
CA PRO A 74 -12.87 -14.73 6.42
C PRO A 74 -14.27 -14.41 5.88
N VAL A 75 -14.66 -13.13 5.88
CA VAL A 75 -16.02 -12.68 5.52
C VAL A 75 -16.00 -11.57 4.48
N VAL A 76 -16.97 -11.62 3.56
CA VAL A 76 -17.36 -10.52 2.68
C VAL A 76 -18.54 -9.78 3.30
N ILE A 77 -18.41 -8.46 3.45
CA ILE A 77 -19.49 -7.56 3.85
C ILE A 77 -19.84 -6.69 2.65
N ASP A 78 -20.96 -7.01 2.01
CA ASP A 78 -21.45 -6.31 0.81
C ASP A 78 -22.23 -5.05 1.19
N GLU A 79 -22.05 -3.96 0.43
CA GLU A 79 -22.64 -2.65 0.68
C GLU A 79 -22.20 -2.01 2.03
N ALA A 80 -20.92 -2.18 2.38
CA ALA A 80 -20.27 -1.71 3.59
C ALA A 80 -20.46 -0.21 3.86
N GLN A 81 -20.60 0.62 2.81
CA GLN A 81 -20.81 2.06 2.93
C GLN A 81 -22.15 2.46 3.55
N ARG A 82 -23.07 1.51 3.77
CA ARG A 82 -24.36 1.78 4.44
C ARG A 82 -24.21 2.08 5.93
N ILE A 83 -23.12 1.64 6.58
CA ILE A 83 -22.83 1.90 7.99
C ILE A 83 -21.52 2.67 8.05
N SER A 84 -21.56 3.93 8.49
CA SER A 84 -20.39 4.82 8.52
C SER A 84 -19.29 4.32 9.44
N ASP A 85 -19.66 3.71 10.58
CA ASP A 85 -18.71 3.35 11.64
C ASP A 85 -18.09 1.96 11.41
N LEU A 86 -18.57 1.22 10.41
CA LEU A 86 -18.11 -0.12 10.08
C LEU A 86 -16.59 -0.20 9.83
N PRO A 87 -15.92 0.72 9.10
CA PRO A 87 -14.48 0.68 8.92
C PRO A 87 -13.70 0.83 10.23
N LEU A 88 -14.24 1.59 11.20
CA LEU A 88 -13.62 1.75 12.51
C LEU A 88 -13.76 0.48 13.34
N ALA A 89 -14.94 -0.12 13.38
CA ALA A 89 -15.18 -1.38 14.07
C ALA A 89 -14.34 -2.54 13.48
N VAL A 90 -14.22 -2.61 12.15
CA VAL A 90 -13.35 -3.59 11.47
C VAL A 90 -11.88 -3.38 11.84
N LYS A 91 -11.42 -2.12 11.99
CA LYS A 91 -10.04 -1.79 12.37
C LYS A 91 -9.68 -2.42 13.72
N GLU A 92 -10.54 -2.27 14.73
CA GLU A 92 -10.30 -2.80 16.08
C GLU A 92 -10.11 -4.32 16.07
N ILE A 93 -10.92 -5.01 15.26
CA ILE A 93 -10.86 -6.46 15.13
C ILE A 93 -9.60 -6.94 14.43
N VAL A 94 -9.20 -6.30 13.32
CA VAL A 94 -8.02 -6.73 12.56
C VAL A 94 -6.71 -6.38 13.25
N ASP A 95 -6.72 -5.38 14.12
CA ASP A 95 -5.56 -5.02 14.95
C ASP A 95 -5.26 -6.09 16.00
N ALA A 96 -6.30 -6.70 16.57
CA ALA A 96 -6.18 -7.79 17.54
C ALA A 96 -5.86 -9.17 16.92
N SER A 97 -5.73 -9.28 15.60
CA SER A 97 -5.52 -10.56 14.92
C SER A 97 -4.13 -10.70 14.31
N ASP A 98 -3.48 -11.85 14.48
CA ASP A 98 -2.20 -12.18 13.83
C ASP A 98 -2.32 -12.72 12.39
N SER A 99 -3.51 -12.62 11.77
CA SER A 99 -3.72 -13.12 10.41
C SER A 99 -2.86 -12.40 9.38
N SER A 100 -2.14 -13.16 8.56
CA SER A 100 -1.43 -12.66 7.37
C SER A 100 -2.28 -12.74 6.09
N THR A 101 -3.55 -13.13 6.20
CA THR A 101 -4.51 -13.21 5.10
C THR A 101 -5.69 -12.27 5.31
N PRO A 102 -6.37 -11.83 4.23
CA PRO A 102 -7.58 -11.02 4.34
C PRO A 102 -8.63 -11.69 5.24
N GLN A 103 -9.08 -10.98 6.27
CA GLN A 103 -10.15 -11.40 7.17
C GLN A 103 -11.49 -10.78 6.77
N PHE A 104 -11.44 -9.56 6.24
CA PHE A 104 -12.61 -8.80 5.81
C PHE A 104 -12.45 -8.34 4.37
N ILE A 105 -13.49 -8.58 3.57
CA ILE A 105 -13.64 -8.02 2.23
C ILE A 105 -14.84 -7.08 2.28
N LEU A 106 -14.61 -5.77 2.18
CA LEU A 106 -15.67 -4.77 2.19
C LEU A 106 -15.98 -4.38 0.75
N THR A 107 -17.24 -4.46 0.33
CA THR A 107 -17.64 -3.98 -1.00
C THR A 107 -18.50 -2.73 -0.88
N GLY A 108 -18.43 -1.84 -1.87
CA GLY A 108 -19.30 -0.68 -1.87
C GLY A 108 -19.57 -0.06 -3.22
N SER A 109 -20.80 0.42 -3.39
CA SER A 109 -21.23 1.17 -4.58
C SER A 109 -20.89 2.67 -4.50
N ALA A 110 -20.39 3.11 -3.37
CA ALA A 110 -19.80 4.42 -3.14
C ALA A 110 -18.56 4.21 -2.27
N SER A 111 -17.68 5.21 -2.23
CA SER A 111 -16.47 5.13 -1.42
C SER A 111 -16.81 4.83 0.05
N ILE A 112 -16.21 3.78 0.57
CA ILE A 112 -16.25 3.34 1.96
C ILE A 112 -15.17 4.16 2.69
N THR A 113 -15.51 5.41 2.97
CA THR A 113 -14.68 6.35 3.74
C THR A 113 -15.56 7.30 4.54
N ARG A 114 -15.16 7.56 5.80
CA ARG A 114 -15.63 8.54 6.83
C ARG A 114 -15.82 7.78 8.16
N THR A 115 -15.41 8.23 9.34
CA THR A 115 -14.80 9.48 9.83
C THR A 115 -13.96 9.11 11.06
N GLY A 116 -12.64 9.04 10.97
CA GLY A 116 -11.81 9.20 12.16
C GLY A 116 -11.96 10.62 12.73
N LEU A 117 -11.50 10.85 13.98
CA LEU A 117 -11.63 12.13 14.69
C LEU A 117 -11.14 13.37 13.89
N ASP A 118 -10.28 13.18 12.86
CA ASP A 118 -9.78 14.23 11.96
C ASP A 118 -10.15 14.02 10.47
N GLY A 119 -11.12 13.15 10.15
CA GLY A 119 -11.49 12.82 8.76
C GLY A 119 -10.54 11.85 8.05
N GLN A 120 -9.62 11.21 8.77
CA GLN A 120 -8.73 10.16 8.24
C GLN A 120 -9.48 8.83 8.06
N ASP A 121 -9.00 8.00 7.12
CA ASP A 121 -9.50 6.65 6.87
C ASP A 121 -9.08 5.70 8.01
N PRO A 122 -10.01 5.13 8.80
CA PRO A 122 -9.68 4.23 9.92
C PRO A 122 -8.87 3.00 9.50
N LEU A 123 -9.02 2.56 8.25
CA LEU A 123 -8.36 1.37 7.70
C LEU A 123 -6.98 1.68 7.09
N THR A 124 -6.46 2.89 7.28
CA THR A 124 -5.11 3.29 6.83
C THR A 124 -4.07 2.27 7.28
N ARG A 125 -3.21 1.84 6.34
CA ARG A 125 -2.18 0.78 6.46
C ARG A 125 -2.70 -0.65 6.67
N ARG A 126 -4.01 -0.86 6.89
CA ARG A 126 -4.63 -2.17 7.13
C ARG A 126 -5.37 -2.70 5.91
N SER A 127 -5.89 -1.81 5.07
CA SER A 127 -6.63 -2.16 3.87
C SER A 127 -5.80 -2.05 2.59
N GLN A 128 -6.11 -2.91 1.62
CA GLN A 128 -5.82 -2.69 0.20
C GLN A 128 -7.11 -2.33 -0.50
N ARG A 129 -7.12 -1.24 -1.27
CA ARG A 129 -8.31 -0.74 -1.97
C ARG A 129 -8.20 -1.02 -3.46
N PHE A 130 -9.28 -1.53 -4.05
CA PHE A 130 -9.42 -1.78 -5.49
C PHE A 130 -10.70 -1.12 -6.00
N THR A 131 -10.66 -0.58 -7.22
CA THR A 131 -11.84 -0.05 -7.89
C THR A 131 -12.21 -0.93 -9.08
N LEU A 132 -13.33 -1.64 -8.98
CA LEU A 132 -13.88 -2.41 -10.08
C LEU A 132 -14.62 -1.50 -11.06
N SER A 133 -13.99 -1.23 -12.20
CA SER A 133 -14.57 -0.46 -13.31
C SER A 133 -15.57 -1.30 -14.14
N PRO A 134 -16.37 -0.64 -15.00
CA PRO A 134 -16.98 -1.29 -16.15
C PRO A 134 -15.96 -2.12 -16.94
N MET A 135 -16.43 -3.15 -17.62
CA MET A 135 -15.56 -4.11 -18.28
C MET A 135 -14.85 -3.51 -19.48
N THR A 136 -13.55 -3.78 -19.61
CA THR A 136 -12.83 -3.47 -20.85
C THR A 136 -13.22 -4.48 -21.92
N ILE A 137 -12.99 -4.12 -23.19
CA ILE A 137 -13.22 -5.04 -24.31
C ILE A 137 -12.34 -6.28 -24.19
N ARG A 138 -11.14 -6.14 -23.63
CA ARG A 138 -10.26 -7.28 -23.33
C ARG A 138 -10.91 -8.26 -22.37
N GLU A 139 -11.55 -7.78 -21.31
CA GLU A 139 -12.28 -8.62 -20.38
C GLU A 139 -13.47 -9.30 -21.09
N ILE A 140 -14.26 -8.55 -21.86
CA ILE A 140 -15.42 -9.08 -22.63
C ILE A 140 -14.97 -10.17 -23.61
N ASN A 141 -13.87 -9.93 -24.33
CA ASN A 141 -13.28 -10.86 -25.29
C ASN A 141 -12.52 -12.01 -24.63
N ARG A 142 -12.39 -12.03 -23.30
CA ARG A 142 -11.57 -12.99 -22.54
C ARG A 142 -10.10 -13.00 -22.99
N ASN A 143 -9.61 -11.82 -23.39
CA ASN A 143 -8.22 -11.56 -23.75
C ASN A 143 -7.54 -10.79 -22.62
N SER A 144 -7.44 -11.42 -21.45
CA SER A 144 -7.02 -10.75 -20.22
C SER A 144 -5.86 -11.46 -19.51
N ASP A 145 -5.09 -12.26 -20.27
CA ASP A 145 -3.90 -12.98 -19.78
C ASP A 145 -2.74 -12.03 -19.41
N THR A 146 -2.73 -10.82 -19.96
CA THR A 146 -1.71 -9.78 -19.73
C THR A 146 -2.35 -8.42 -19.91
N SER A 147 -2.10 -7.44 -19.04
CA SER A 147 -2.75 -6.12 -19.14
C SER A 147 -2.28 -5.33 -20.36
N ILE A 148 -3.11 -4.42 -20.87
CA ILE A 148 -2.73 -3.56 -22.01
C ILE A 148 -1.61 -2.62 -21.59
N VAL A 149 -1.59 -2.23 -20.32
CA VAL A 149 -0.49 -1.46 -19.72
C VAL A 149 0.83 -2.22 -19.85
N ASP A 150 0.87 -3.51 -19.51
CA ASP A 150 2.08 -4.34 -19.64
C ASP A 150 2.50 -4.50 -21.11
N VAL A 151 1.53 -4.68 -22.01
CA VAL A 151 1.76 -4.77 -23.46
C VAL A 151 2.37 -3.48 -23.99
N LEU A 152 1.80 -2.32 -23.66
CA LEU A 152 2.31 -1.01 -24.05
C LEU A 152 3.72 -0.75 -23.51
N TRP A 153 4.08 -1.33 -22.36
CA TRP A 153 5.43 -1.23 -21.80
C TRP A 153 6.45 -2.14 -22.46
N LYS A 154 6.11 -3.41 -22.70
CA LYS A 154 7.07 -4.49 -23.04
C LYS A 154 7.03 -4.94 -24.50
N ALA A 155 5.87 -4.94 -25.15
CA ALA A 155 5.66 -5.58 -26.45
C ALA A 155 5.90 -4.61 -27.62
N ASN A 156 6.27 -5.12 -28.80
CA ASN A 156 6.42 -4.31 -30.01
C ASN A 156 5.14 -4.35 -30.86
N PRO A 157 4.64 -3.21 -31.35
CA PRO A 157 3.53 -3.19 -32.30
C PRO A 157 3.84 -4.04 -33.54
N ASN A 158 2.88 -4.85 -33.97
CA ASN A 158 2.97 -5.66 -35.17
C ASN A 158 2.65 -4.80 -36.40
N MET A 159 3.66 -4.42 -37.17
CA MET A 159 3.51 -3.53 -38.32
C MET A 159 2.66 -4.11 -39.46
N GLU A 160 2.53 -5.44 -39.52
CA GLU A 160 1.72 -6.13 -40.54
C GLU A 160 0.26 -6.31 -40.11
N TRP A 161 -0.07 -5.98 -38.86
CA TRP A 161 -1.43 -6.09 -38.36
C TRP A 161 -2.30 -4.94 -38.87
N THR A 162 -3.53 -5.27 -39.24
CA THR A 162 -4.53 -4.31 -39.72
C THR A 162 -5.84 -4.43 -38.96
N ALA A 163 -6.44 -3.30 -38.59
CA ALA A 163 -7.76 -3.27 -38.01
C ALA A 163 -8.84 -3.48 -39.09
N THR A 164 -9.91 -4.18 -38.72
CA THR A 164 -11.09 -4.38 -39.57
C THR A 164 -12.31 -3.57 -39.11
N GLU A 165 -12.19 -2.91 -37.96
CA GLU A 165 -13.31 -2.24 -37.30
C GLU A 165 -13.63 -0.88 -37.93
N SER A 166 -14.90 -0.67 -38.25
CA SER A 166 -15.41 0.58 -38.80
C SER A 166 -15.69 1.62 -37.71
N LYS A 167 -15.82 2.89 -38.12
CA LYS A 167 -16.19 4.00 -37.23
C LYS A 167 -17.57 3.78 -36.58
N ASP A 168 -18.52 3.19 -37.30
CA ASP A 168 -19.86 2.92 -36.79
C ASP A 168 -19.87 1.78 -35.75
N GLU A 169 -19.08 0.74 -35.96
CA GLU A 169 -18.88 -0.33 -34.96
C GLU A 169 -18.21 0.22 -33.69
N LEU A 170 -17.18 1.05 -33.85
CA LEU A 170 -16.54 1.73 -32.73
C LEU A 170 -17.52 2.63 -31.96
N PHE A 171 -18.38 3.38 -32.67
CA PHE A 171 -19.43 4.17 -32.03
C PHE A 171 -20.46 3.27 -31.31
N SER A 172 -20.82 2.14 -31.90
CA SER A 172 -21.71 1.16 -31.28
C SER A 172 -21.13 0.64 -29.97
N ARG A 173 -19.80 0.42 -29.90
CA ARG A 173 -19.12 0.07 -28.65
C ARG A 173 -19.15 1.20 -27.63
N MET A 174 -18.86 2.44 -28.04
CA MET A 174 -18.93 3.60 -27.13
C MET A 174 -20.35 3.82 -26.58
N LYS A 175 -21.38 3.62 -27.41
CA LYS A 175 -22.80 3.67 -27.04
C LYS A 175 -23.20 2.54 -26.10
N THR A 176 -22.64 1.35 -26.32
CA THR A 176 -22.92 0.17 -25.49
C THR A 176 -22.20 0.23 -24.16
N GLY A 177 -20.97 0.71 -24.10
CA GLY A 177 -20.17 0.74 -22.88
C GLY A 177 -19.72 -0.63 -22.39
N GLY A 178 -19.19 -0.66 -21.17
CA GLY A 178 -18.61 -1.82 -20.50
C GLY A 178 -19.42 -2.32 -19.30
N PHE A 179 -20.53 -1.70 -18.90
CA PHE A 179 -21.31 -2.25 -17.79
C PHE A 179 -21.92 -3.61 -18.18
N PRO A 180 -21.74 -4.66 -17.34
CA PRO A 180 -22.20 -6.01 -17.66
C PRO A 180 -23.68 -6.13 -18.01
N SER A 181 -24.54 -5.32 -17.37
CA SER A 181 -26.01 -5.35 -17.52
C SER A 181 -26.45 -5.15 -18.98
N TYR A 182 -25.73 -4.35 -19.76
CA TYR A 182 -26.05 -4.09 -21.16
C TYR A 182 -24.94 -4.44 -22.17
N ALA A 183 -23.69 -4.64 -21.72
CA ALA A 183 -22.59 -5.06 -22.59
C ALA A 183 -22.56 -6.58 -22.84
N ILE A 184 -23.04 -7.40 -21.89
CA ILE A 184 -23.03 -8.87 -21.96
C ILE A 184 -24.45 -9.44 -22.01
N ASN A 185 -25.45 -8.58 -22.28
CA ASN A 185 -26.83 -8.99 -22.19
C ASN A 185 -27.14 -10.18 -23.14
N ARG A 186 -27.72 -11.23 -22.57
CA ARG A 186 -28.05 -12.48 -23.27
C ARG A 186 -29.36 -12.37 -24.05
N THR A 187 -30.20 -11.39 -23.74
CA THR A 187 -31.34 -11.02 -24.56
C THR A 187 -30.95 -9.86 -25.46
N ILE A 188 -31.43 -9.90 -26.71
CA ILE A 188 -31.25 -8.79 -27.64
C ILE A 188 -31.99 -7.59 -27.06
N MET A 189 -31.22 -6.61 -26.59
CA MET A 189 -31.73 -5.33 -26.11
C MET A 189 -31.66 -4.34 -27.26
N SER A 190 -32.81 -3.74 -27.60
CA SER A 190 -32.86 -2.67 -28.57
C SER A 190 -32.09 -1.44 -28.08
N ASP A 191 -31.70 -0.57 -29.00
CA ASP A 191 -31.03 0.68 -28.64
C ASP A 191 -31.88 1.61 -27.78
N ALA A 192 -33.20 1.60 -27.96
CA ALA A 192 -34.13 2.38 -27.16
C ALA A 192 -34.19 1.87 -25.72
N GLU A 193 -34.31 0.55 -25.52
CA GLU A 193 -34.30 -0.07 -24.19
C GLU A 193 -32.97 0.20 -23.48
N ARG A 194 -31.83 0.02 -24.17
CA ARG A 194 -30.51 0.29 -23.59
C ARG A 194 -30.37 1.73 -23.12
N ARG A 195 -30.86 2.67 -23.93
CA ARG A 195 -30.84 4.11 -23.58
C ARG A 195 -31.66 4.39 -22.32
N LEU A 196 -32.84 3.79 -22.19
CA LEU A 196 -33.68 3.92 -21.00
C LEU A 196 -32.98 3.33 -19.77
N TYR A 197 -32.39 2.14 -19.89
CA TYR A 197 -31.61 1.53 -18.80
C TYR A 197 -30.45 2.43 -18.33
N ILE A 198 -29.66 2.97 -19.26
CA ILE A 198 -28.55 3.87 -18.93
C ILE A 198 -29.06 5.14 -18.23
N ARG A 199 -30.17 5.71 -18.72
CA ARG A 199 -30.79 6.88 -18.10
C ARG A 199 -31.23 6.59 -16.67
N ASP A 200 -31.93 5.47 -16.46
CA ASP A 200 -32.38 5.05 -15.14
C ASP A 200 -31.18 4.83 -14.21
N ASP A 201 -30.09 4.23 -14.69
CA ASP A 201 -28.85 4.07 -13.91
C ASP A 201 -28.24 5.42 -13.50
N ILE A 202 -28.21 6.41 -14.40
CA ILE A 202 -27.73 7.77 -14.09
C ILE A 202 -28.62 8.41 -13.02
N GLU A 203 -29.94 8.39 -13.20
CA GLU A 203 -30.90 9.08 -12.33
C GLU A 203 -30.99 8.42 -10.94
N ASN A 204 -30.97 7.08 -10.89
CA ASN A 204 -31.07 6.32 -9.64
C ASN A 204 -29.76 6.26 -8.85
N THR A 205 -28.61 6.46 -9.51
CA THR A 205 -27.33 6.57 -8.80
C THR A 205 -27.22 7.88 -8.00
N LEU A 206 -27.89 8.95 -8.45
CA LEU A 206 -27.88 10.23 -7.77
C LEU A 206 -28.72 10.26 -6.49
N GLY A 207 -29.75 9.41 -6.35
CA GLY A 207 -30.54 9.22 -5.12
C GLY A 207 -31.11 10.52 -4.51
N ASP A 208 -31.69 10.42 -3.30
CA ASP A 208 -32.24 11.56 -2.55
C ASP A 208 -31.44 11.87 -1.25
N THR A 209 -30.46 11.03 -0.89
CA THR A 209 -29.72 11.12 0.38
C THR A 209 -28.24 10.86 0.12
N ILE A 210 -27.39 11.86 0.34
CA ILE A 210 -25.93 11.70 0.22
C ILE A 210 -25.41 10.92 1.42
N LEU A 211 -25.79 11.36 2.63
CA LEU A 211 -25.46 10.89 3.98
C LEU A 211 -26.52 11.45 4.95
N PRO A 212 -26.68 10.92 6.18
CA PRO A 212 -27.44 11.60 7.22
C PRO A 212 -26.88 13.03 7.40
N GLU A 213 -27.75 14.04 7.48
CA GLU A 213 -27.44 15.47 7.76
C GLU A 213 -26.98 16.40 6.61
N GLU A 214 -26.78 15.95 5.36
CA GLU A 214 -26.34 16.84 4.25
C GLU A 214 -27.49 17.21 3.28
N GLN A 215 -27.79 18.52 3.10
CA GLN A 215 -28.76 19.00 2.09
C GLN A 215 -28.27 18.75 0.65
N PHE A 216 -28.91 17.81 -0.04
CA PHE A 216 -28.66 17.48 -1.45
C PHE A 216 -29.72 18.08 -2.38
N ASN A 217 -29.32 18.99 -3.26
CA ASN A 217 -30.18 19.44 -4.36
C ASN A 217 -29.98 18.51 -5.58
N LYS A 218 -30.95 17.62 -5.81
CA LYS A 218 -30.94 16.63 -6.90
C LYS A 218 -30.97 17.26 -8.30
N SER A 219 -31.77 18.31 -8.49
CA SER A 219 -31.84 19.03 -9.78
C SER A 219 -30.48 19.63 -10.14
N LEU A 220 -29.82 20.31 -9.19
CA LEU A 220 -28.45 20.82 -9.40
C LEU A 220 -27.46 19.70 -9.72
N ALA A 221 -27.57 18.55 -9.05
CA ALA A 221 -26.71 17.39 -9.35
C ALA A 221 -26.93 16.88 -10.78
N GLN A 222 -28.18 16.75 -11.20
CA GLN A 222 -28.54 16.30 -12.54
C GLN A 222 -28.03 17.27 -13.60
N ASP A 223 -28.24 18.57 -13.42
CA ASP A 223 -27.80 19.60 -14.36
C ASP A 223 -26.27 19.60 -14.49
N LEU A 224 -25.55 19.61 -13.38
CA LEU A 224 -24.09 19.60 -13.38
C LEU A 224 -23.50 18.30 -13.93
N LEU A 225 -24.06 17.14 -13.57
CA LEU A 225 -23.61 15.87 -14.11
C LEU A 225 -23.85 15.83 -15.62
N ASN A 226 -25.00 16.29 -16.10
CA ASN A 226 -25.32 16.35 -17.52
C ASN A 226 -24.35 17.27 -18.28
N GLU A 227 -24.02 18.45 -17.73
CA GLU A 227 -22.98 19.31 -18.31
C GLU A 227 -21.65 18.57 -18.46
N LEU A 228 -21.18 17.89 -17.40
CA LEU A 228 -19.91 17.16 -17.43
C LEU A 228 -19.91 15.98 -18.40
N LEU A 229 -21.03 15.24 -18.47
CA LEU A 229 -21.18 14.10 -19.38
C LEU A 229 -21.24 14.53 -20.86
N CYS A 230 -21.68 15.76 -21.16
CA CYS A 230 -21.72 16.29 -22.53
C CYS A 230 -20.35 16.77 -23.05
N ILE A 231 -19.36 16.97 -22.18
CA ILE A 231 -18.00 17.39 -22.55
C ILE A 231 -16.93 16.46 -21.95
N PRO A 232 -16.98 15.15 -22.26
CA PRO A 232 -16.09 14.18 -21.63
C PRO A 232 -14.63 14.39 -22.07
N GLY A 233 -13.68 14.15 -21.16
CA GLY A 233 -12.24 14.32 -21.41
C GLY A 233 -11.75 15.75 -21.49
N ARG A 234 -12.55 16.73 -21.03
CA ARG A 234 -12.13 18.13 -20.97
C ARG A 234 -11.51 18.48 -19.62
N VAL A 235 -10.57 19.42 -19.65
CA VAL A 235 -9.98 20.00 -18.44
C VAL A 235 -11.05 20.77 -17.69
N LEU A 236 -11.22 20.46 -16.40
CA LEU A 236 -12.23 21.06 -15.56
C LEU A 236 -12.06 22.58 -15.47
N ASN A 237 -13.14 23.31 -15.69
CA ASN A 237 -13.21 24.75 -15.40
C ASN A 237 -14.39 25.03 -14.46
N VAL A 238 -14.09 24.93 -13.16
CA VAL A 238 -15.08 25.17 -12.08
C VAL A 238 -15.71 26.56 -12.18
N SER A 239 -14.96 27.57 -12.63
CA SER A 239 -15.48 28.94 -12.72
C SER A 239 -16.55 29.06 -13.80
N THR A 240 -16.35 28.42 -14.95
CA THR A 240 -17.33 28.41 -16.04
C THR A 240 -18.61 27.68 -15.63
N LEU A 241 -18.49 26.50 -15.02
CA LEU A 241 -19.64 25.71 -14.53
C LEU A 241 -20.42 26.46 -13.44
N ALA A 242 -19.72 27.12 -12.52
CA ALA A 242 -20.33 27.94 -11.47
C ALA A 242 -21.17 29.10 -12.03
N ILE A 243 -20.66 29.76 -13.08
CA ILE A 243 -21.39 30.84 -13.77
C ILE A 243 -22.60 30.27 -14.53
N ALA A 244 -22.42 29.19 -15.28
CA ALA A 244 -23.48 28.57 -16.09
C ALA A 244 -24.67 28.11 -15.23
N LEU A 245 -24.39 27.51 -14.07
CA LEU A 245 -25.41 26.96 -13.16
C LEU A 245 -25.86 27.96 -12.08
N ASN A 246 -25.33 29.19 -12.10
CA ASN A 246 -25.58 30.22 -11.09
C ASN A 246 -25.38 29.71 -9.65
N ARG A 247 -24.20 29.13 -9.37
CA ARG A 247 -23.82 28.59 -8.05
C ARG A 247 -22.40 28.98 -7.68
N ASP A 248 -22.07 28.90 -6.40
CA ASP A 248 -20.71 29.15 -5.95
C ASP A 248 -19.76 28.00 -6.31
N LYS A 249 -18.46 28.31 -6.45
CA LYS A 249 -17.43 27.34 -6.86
C LYS A 249 -17.28 26.17 -5.87
N ARG A 250 -17.48 26.41 -4.57
CA ARG A 250 -17.35 25.38 -3.53
C ARG A 250 -18.49 24.36 -3.66
N THR A 251 -19.70 24.81 -3.97
CA THR A 251 -20.83 23.93 -4.28
C THR A 251 -20.53 23.07 -5.51
N ILE A 252 -20.06 23.65 -6.62
CA ILE A 252 -19.71 22.86 -7.82
C ILE A 252 -18.63 21.80 -7.51
N GLN A 253 -17.55 22.19 -6.82
CA GLN A 253 -16.49 21.26 -6.42
C GLN A 253 -17.00 20.14 -5.50
N ARG A 254 -17.91 20.47 -4.56
CA ARG A 254 -18.54 19.49 -3.67
C ARG A 254 -19.30 18.44 -4.47
N TYR A 255 -20.11 18.86 -5.45
CA TYR A 255 -20.90 17.95 -6.28
C TYR A 255 -20.04 17.08 -7.19
N ILE A 256 -18.99 17.63 -7.81
CA ILE A 256 -18.02 16.84 -8.58
C ILE A 256 -17.37 15.77 -7.70
N SER A 257 -16.99 16.13 -6.47
CA SER A 257 -16.42 15.19 -5.50
C SER A 257 -17.42 14.10 -5.09
N ILE A 258 -18.73 14.39 -5.08
CA ILE A 258 -19.79 13.39 -4.86
C ILE A 258 -19.86 12.43 -6.05
N PHE A 259 -19.84 12.93 -7.29
CA PHE A 259 -19.88 12.09 -8.49
C PHE A 259 -18.69 11.13 -8.58
N MET A 260 -17.50 11.58 -8.18
CA MET A 260 -16.32 10.71 -8.08
C MET A 260 -16.48 9.64 -7.01
N ARG A 261 -16.94 10.00 -5.80
CA ARG A 261 -17.20 9.04 -4.72
C ARG A 261 -18.31 8.04 -5.05
N ARG A 262 -19.19 8.37 -6.00
CA ARG A 262 -20.25 7.50 -6.54
C ARG A 262 -19.83 6.77 -7.83
N PHE A 263 -18.57 6.90 -8.25
CA PHE A 263 -18.02 6.26 -9.45
C PHE A 263 -18.76 6.60 -10.75
N LEU A 264 -19.33 7.81 -10.85
CA LEU A 264 -19.91 8.32 -12.10
C LEU A 264 -18.85 8.94 -13.01
N LEU A 265 -17.85 9.58 -12.39
CA LEU A 265 -16.75 10.28 -13.06
C LEU A 265 -15.41 9.81 -12.49
N THR A 266 -14.39 9.83 -13.33
CA THR A 266 -12.98 9.72 -12.96
C THR A 266 -12.21 10.95 -13.43
N HIS A 267 -10.95 11.08 -13.00
CA HIS A 267 -10.12 12.21 -13.40
C HIS A 267 -8.67 11.85 -13.64
N LEU A 268 -8.02 12.65 -14.49
CA LEU A 268 -6.59 12.60 -14.73
C LEU A 268 -5.98 13.94 -14.29
N PRO A 269 -5.06 13.96 -13.30
CA PRO A 269 -4.31 15.17 -12.94
C PRO A 269 -3.30 15.54 -14.02
N ASN A 270 -2.87 16.81 -14.03
CA ASN A 270 -1.88 17.29 -15.00
C ASN A 270 -0.46 17.06 -14.49
N LEU A 271 0.30 16.19 -15.16
CA LEU A 271 1.71 15.89 -14.84
C LEU A 271 2.61 17.14 -14.90
N ALA A 272 2.28 18.15 -15.72
CA ALA A 272 3.07 19.37 -15.83
C ALA A 272 2.97 20.28 -14.60
N LEU A 273 2.02 20.02 -13.68
CA LEU A 273 1.88 20.77 -12.44
C LEU A 273 2.63 20.04 -11.32
N ALA A 274 3.29 20.82 -10.45
CA ALA A 274 3.86 20.28 -9.21
C ALA A 274 2.78 19.57 -8.39
N GLY A 275 3.14 18.51 -7.65
CA GLY A 275 2.17 17.66 -6.94
C GLY A 275 1.15 18.43 -6.11
N GLN A 276 1.58 19.45 -5.35
CA GLN A 276 0.69 20.31 -4.54
C GLN A 276 -0.31 21.14 -5.37
N LYS A 277 -0.04 21.34 -6.67
CA LYS A 277 -0.87 22.09 -7.63
C LYS A 277 -1.72 21.19 -8.52
N GLN A 278 -1.63 19.86 -8.39
CA GLN A 278 -2.47 18.88 -9.10
C GLN A 278 -3.86 18.78 -8.47
N ALA A 279 -4.49 19.93 -8.21
CA ALA A 279 -5.84 19.99 -7.66
C ALA A 279 -6.87 19.50 -8.68
N LEU A 280 -7.95 18.91 -8.19
CA LEU A 280 -9.13 18.51 -8.98
C LEU A 280 -9.60 19.60 -9.95
N ALA A 281 -9.50 20.87 -9.55
CA ALA A 281 -9.90 22.04 -10.34
C ALA A 281 -9.19 22.20 -11.70
N ARG A 282 -8.14 21.42 -12.00
CA ARG A 282 -7.43 21.40 -13.28
C ARG A 282 -7.24 20.00 -13.84
N ALA A 283 -7.98 19.02 -13.34
CA ALA A 283 -7.93 17.66 -13.88
C ALA A 283 -8.76 17.55 -15.16
N LYS A 284 -8.41 16.60 -16.05
CA LYS A 284 -9.36 16.14 -17.07
C LYS A 284 -10.40 15.26 -16.41
N ILE A 285 -11.68 15.46 -16.76
CA ILE A 285 -12.79 14.68 -16.22
C ILE A 285 -13.30 13.74 -17.29
N HIS A 286 -13.38 12.45 -16.97
CA HIS A 286 -13.93 11.43 -17.85
C HIS A 286 -15.11 10.75 -17.17
N PRO A 287 -16.15 10.34 -17.92
CA PRO A 287 -17.12 9.40 -17.37
C PRO A 287 -16.43 8.07 -17.05
N ILE A 288 -16.97 7.32 -16.07
CA ILE A 288 -16.46 5.97 -15.80
C ILE A 288 -16.71 5.01 -16.99
N ASP A 289 -17.68 5.38 -17.84
CA ASP A 289 -18.08 4.67 -19.06
C ASP A 289 -18.65 5.63 -20.09
N THR A 290 -18.27 5.49 -21.36
CA THR A 290 -18.76 6.37 -22.43
C THR A 290 -20.26 6.25 -22.70
N SER A 291 -20.92 5.15 -22.33
CA SER A 291 -22.36 4.99 -22.52
C SER A 291 -23.15 6.11 -21.84
N LEU A 292 -22.67 6.58 -20.68
CA LEU A 292 -23.28 7.67 -19.91
C LEU A 292 -23.24 8.99 -20.69
N SER A 293 -22.09 9.29 -21.29
CA SER A 293 -21.90 10.47 -22.11
C SER A 293 -22.68 10.39 -23.43
N VAL A 294 -22.72 9.23 -24.07
CA VAL A 294 -23.51 9.05 -25.30
C VAL A 294 -24.99 9.28 -25.03
N GLU A 295 -25.54 8.76 -23.93
CA GLU A 295 -26.94 9.02 -23.53
C GLU A 295 -27.18 10.51 -23.30
N ALA A 296 -26.35 11.17 -22.48
CA ALA A 296 -26.50 12.59 -22.15
C ALA A 296 -26.42 13.49 -23.39
N ILE A 297 -25.45 13.23 -24.28
CA ILE A 297 -25.27 13.97 -25.54
C ILE A 297 -26.49 13.77 -26.44
N GLN A 298 -26.95 12.53 -26.63
CA GLN A 298 -28.13 12.27 -27.47
C GLN A 298 -29.42 12.86 -26.88
N ARG A 299 -29.55 12.86 -25.55
CA ARG A 299 -30.67 13.50 -24.85
C ARG A 299 -30.67 15.02 -25.03
N SER A 300 -29.48 15.62 -25.16
CA SER A 300 -29.33 17.04 -25.51
C SER A 300 -29.61 17.37 -26.99
N GLY A 301 -30.00 16.38 -27.80
CA GLY A 301 -30.34 16.55 -29.21
C GLY A 301 -29.15 16.49 -30.17
N ASN A 302 -27.96 16.12 -29.69
CA ASN A 302 -26.76 16.04 -30.50
C ASN A 302 -26.48 14.59 -30.95
N ASN A 303 -26.04 14.41 -32.19
CA ASN A 303 -25.58 13.11 -32.70
C ASN A 303 -24.04 13.08 -32.76
N PRO A 304 -23.36 12.28 -31.93
CA PRO A 304 -21.90 12.19 -31.96
C PRO A 304 -21.29 11.82 -33.31
N LEU A 305 -21.99 11.07 -34.15
CA LEU A 305 -21.45 10.68 -35.47
C LEU A 305 -21.40 11.86 -36.46
N GLU A 306 -22.26 12.86 -36.26
CA GLU A 306 -22.37 14.05 -37.11
C GLU A 306 -21.46 15.19 -36.68
N ASP A 307 -20.93 15.14 -35.44
CA ASP A 307 -20.01 16.14 -34.89
C ASP A 307 -18.63 15.52 -34.58
N PRO A 308 -17.59 15.81 -35.39
CA PRO A 308 -16.23 15.30 -35.16
C PRO A 308 -15.61 15.69 -33.82
N VAL A 309 -16.00 16.83 -33.24
CA VAL A 309 -15.48 17.31 -31.95
C VAL A 309 -16.09 16.48 -30.82
N ILE A 310 -17.41 16.28 -30.83
CA ILE A 310 -18.10 15.42 -29.87
C ILE A 310 -17.59 13.99 -29.97
N PHE A 311 -17.46 13.45 -31.19
CA PHE A 311 -16.88 12.12 -31.40
C PHE A 311 -15.47 12.03 -30.82
N GLY A 312 -14.63 13.06 -31.04
CA GLY A 312 -13.27 13.13 -30.50
C GLY A 312 -13.23 13.06 -28.98
N MET A 313 -14.07 13.84 -28.30
CA MET A 313 -14.18 13.84 -26.83
C MET A 313 -14.62 12.47 -26.27
N LEU A 314 -15.60 11.84 -26.92
CA LEU A 314 -16.04 10.49 -26.55
C LEU A 314 -14.94 9.45 -26.79
N PHE A 315 -14.27 9.53 -27.93
CA PHE A 315 -13.21 8.60 -28.31
C PHE A 315 -12.01 8.67 -27.36
N GLU A 316 -11.61 9.87 -26.93
CA GLU A 316 -10.60 10.08 -25.89
C GLU A 316 -11.00 9.35 -24.59
N SER A 317 -12.23 9.58 -24.12
CA SER A 317 -12.73 8.94 -22.90
C SER A 317 -12.88 7.43 -23.02
N PHE A 318 -13.24 6.94 -24.20
CA PHE A 318 -13.31 5.52 -24.49
C PHE A 318 -11.95 4.83 -24.36
N VAL A 319 -10.90 5.43 -24.93
CA VAL A 319 -9.52 4.95 -24.79
C VAL A 319 -9.09 4.93 -23.33
N VAL A 320 -9.40 5.98 -22.57
CA VAL A 320 -9.16 6.04 -21.11
C VAL A 320 -9.90 4.91 -20.39
N ASN A 321 -11.17 4.65 -20.73
CA ASN A 321 -11.95 3.55 -20.15
C ASN A 321 -11.42 2.15 -20.52
N GLN A 322 -10.57 2.00 -21.54
CA GLN A 322 -9.90 0.72 -21.84
C GLN A 322 -8.57 0.53 -21.11
N ILE A 323 -7.80 1.61 -20.89
CA ILE A 323 -6.43 1.51 -20.35
C ILE A 323 -6.42 1.64 -18.83
N VAL A 324 -7.15 2.63 -18.29
CA VAL A 324 -7.11 2.96 -16.86
C VAL A 324 -7.55 1.79 -15.97
N PRO A 325 -8.65 1.05 -16.28
CA PRO A 325 -9.02 -0.11 -15.45
C PRO A 325 -7.92 -1.17 -15.36
N GLU A 326 -7.16 -1.37 -16.44
CA GLU A 326 -6.12 -2.40 -16.48
C GLU A 326 -4.85 -2.03 -15.73
N SER A 327 -4.64 -0.75 -15.40
CA SER A 327 -3.53 -0.32 -14.54
C SER A 327 -3.57 -0.98 -13.16
N GLN A 328 -4.75 -1.26 -12.61
CA GLN A 328 -4.90 -1.81 -11.26
C GLN A 328 -4.45 -3.26 -11.12
N TRP A 329 -4.35 -3.99 -12.22
CA TRP A 329 -3.89 -5.39 -12.22
C TRP A 329 -2.70 -5.63 -13.16
N SER A 330 -2.18 -4.57 -13.78
CA SER A 330 -0.92 -4.59 -14.50
C SER A 330 0.25 -4.84 -13.55
N HIS A 331 1.33 -5.43 -14.04
CA HIS A 331 2.55 -5.61 -13.25
C HIS A 331 3.21 -4.28 -12.89
N TYR A 332 3.07 -3.27 -13.75
CA TYR A 332 3.69 -1.95 -13.53
C TYR A 332 2.92 -1.05 -12.55
N HIS A 333 1.60 -1.22 -12.38
CA HIS A 333 0.78 -0.34 -11.53
C HIS A 333 1.11 1.18 -11.68
N PRO A 334 1.05 1.75 -12.90
CA PRO A 334 1.50 3.12 -13.13
C PRO A 334 0.55 4.16 -12.53
N ASP A 335 1.12 5.28 -12.11
CA ASP A 335 0.36 6.51 -11.85
C ASP A 335 -0.13 7.13 -13.16
N LEU A 336 -1.34 7.68 -13.14
CA LEU A 336 -2.08 8.08 -14.33
C LEU A 336 -2.27 9.59 -14.36
N PHE A 337 -1.88 10.21 -15.48
CA PHE A 337 -1.97 11.66 -15.68
C PHE A 337 -2.45 11.99 -17.09
N TYR A 338 -2.75 13.26 -17.33
CA TYR A 338 -2.57 13.86 -18.65
C TYR A 338 -1.40 14.85 -18.57
N TRP A 339 -0.89 15.31 -19.69
CA TRP A 339 0.16 16.34 -19.69
C TRP A 339 -0.24 17.50 -20.58
N ARG A 340 -0.26 18.71 -20.03
CA ARG A 340 -0.48 19.92 -20.81
C ARG A 340 0.39 21.06 -20.31
N THR A 341 1.15 21.66 -21.22
CA THR A 341 1.99 22.83 -20.94
C THR A 341 1.17 24.11 -20.88
N SER A 342 1.66 25.10 -20.12
CA SER A 342 1.10 26.45 -20.10
C SER A 342 1.77 27.31 -21.19
N GLY A 343 1.04 28.21 -21.84
CA GLY A 343 1.61 29.16 -22.81
C GLY A 343 0.76 29.35 -24.08
N LYS A 344 1.27 30.16 -25.01
CA LYS A 344 0.64 30.41 -26.32
C LYS A 344 0.68 29.19 -27.25
N GLU A 345 1.74 28.40 -27.18
CA GLU A 345 1.84 27.09 -27.85
C GLU A 345 1.78 25.99 -26.78
N ALA A 346 0.55 25.67 -26.36
CA ALA A 346 0.32 24.60 -25.40
C ALA A 346 0.36 23.24 -26.12
N TYR A 347 1.38 22.44 -25.81
CA TYR A 347 1.39 21.02 -26.13
C TYR A 347 0.58 20.24 -25.11
N GLU A 348 -0.09 19.19 -25.58
CA GLU A 348 -0.92 18.28 -24.80
C GLU A 348 -0.60 16.83 -25.17
N VAL A 349 -0.71 15.95 -24.17
CA VAL A 349 -0.73 14.49 -24.30
C VAL A 349 -1.89 14.00 -23.43
N ASP A 350 -2.81 13.24 -24.02
CA ASP A 350 -4.11 12.93 -23.41
C ASP A 350 -4.03 11.99 -22.20
N LEU A 351 -3.13 11.01 -22.24
CA LEU A 351 -2.88 10.08 -21.14
C LEU A 351 -1.38 9.82 -21.01
N VAL A 352 -0.87 9.87 -19.78
CA VAL A 352 0.52 9.57 -19.44
C VAL A 352 0.53 8.57 -18.29
N LEU A 353 1.23 7.45 -18.50
CA LEU A 353 1.43 6.40 -17.51
C LEU A 353 2.85 6.56 -16.95
N VAL A 354 2.99 6.71 -15.64
CA VAL A 354 4.29 6.89 -14.98
C VAL A 354 4.54 5.73 -14.02
N HIS A 355 5.69 5.07 -14.15
CA HIS A 355 6.12 4.04 -13.20
C HIS A 355 7.63 4.15 -13.01
N ASP A 356 8.06 4.33 -11.76
CA ASP A 356 9.44 4.60 -11.38
C ASP A 356 10.07 5.72 -12.24
N ASN A 357 11.16 5.40 -12.94
CA ASN A 357 11.89 6.32 -13.82
C ASN A 357 11.49 6.18 -15.29
N GLU A 358 10.32 5.62 -15.58
CA GLU A 358 9.82 5.45 -16.93
C GLU A 358 8.41 6.03 -17.09
N LEU A 359 8.11 6.59 -18.26
CA LEU A 359 6.77 6.98 -18.64
C LEU A 359 6.40 6.61 -20.07
N ILE A 360 5.11 6.37 -20.29
CA ILE A 360 4.49 6.16 -21.60
C ILE A 360 3.53 7.33 -21.86
N GLY A 361 3.70 8.00 -23.00
CA GLY A 361 2.77 9.02 -23.47
C GLY A 361 1.77 8.45 -24.48
N ILE A 362 0.51 8.84 -24.37
CA ILE A 362 -0.58 8.42 -25.24
C ILE A 362 -1.36 9.64 -25.70
N GLU A 363 -1.44 9.81 -27.01
CA GLU A 363 -2.22 10.85 -27.69
C GLU A 363 -3.40 10.18 -28.41
N VAL A 364 -4.58 10.80 -28.40
CA VAL A 364 -5.78 10.24 -29.03
C VAL A 364 -6.21 11.10 -30.23
N LYS A 365 -6.50 10.44 -31.37
CA LYS A 365 -6.97 11.09 -32.60
C LYS A 365 -8.17 10.34 -33.18
N SER A 366 -9.34 10.98 -33.21
CA SER A 366 -10.54 10.39 -33.80
C SER A 366 -10.53 10.30 -35.34
N SER A 367 -9.54 10.92 -36.00
CA SER A 367 -9.34 10.84 -37.44
C SER A 367 -8.73 9.50 -37.85
N SER A 368 -9.18 8.94 -38.98
CA SER A 368 -8.58 7.75 -39.59
C SER A 368 -7.33 8.07 -40.41
N LYS A 369 -7.08 9.35 -40.69
CA LYS A 369 -5.88 9.85 -41.35
C LYS A 369 -5.03 10.59 -40.33
N LEU A 370 -3.74 10.25 -40.32
CA LEU A 370 -2.75 10.89 -39.48
C LEU A 370 -1.91 11.89 -40.28
N HIS A 371 -1.48 12.93 -39.59
CA HIS A 371 -0.54 13.93 -40.07
C HIS A 371 0.71 13.91 -39.20
N GLN A 372 1.86 14.31 -39.76
CA GLN A 372 3.12 14.36 -39.00
C GLN A 372 3.03 15.23 -37.74
N GLY A 373 2.13 16.22 -37.74
CA GLY A 373 1.86 17.08 -36.58
C GLY A 373 1.22 16.37 -35.39
N ASP A 374 0.64 15.18 -35.56
CA ASP A 374 -0.08 14.47 -34.49
C ASP A 374 0.86 13.96 -33.38
N PHE A 375 2.16 13.82 -33.67
CA PHE A 375 3.18 13.43 -32.69
C PHE A 375 3.76 14.61 -31.92
N LYS A 376 3.40 15.87 -32.23
CA LYS A 376 4.01 17.06 -31.61
C LYS A 376 3.91 17.07 -30.09
N GLY A 377 2.78 16.62 -29.54
CA GLY A 377 2.58 16.51 -28.09
C GLY A 377 3.56 15.52 -27.45
N LEU A 378 3.68 14.33 -28.04
CA LEU A 378 4.59 13.27 -27.58
C LEU A 378 6.05 13.66 -27.72
N GLU A 379 6.43 14.32 -28.81
CA GLU A 379 7.80 14.83 -29.00
C GLU A 379 8.12 15.94 -27.98
N ALA A 380 7.17 16.82 -27.71
CA ALA A 380 7.33 17.84 -26.68
C ALA A 380 7.47 17.20 -25.28
N LEU A 381 6.67 16.18 -24.94
CA LEU A 381 6.80 15.46 -23.69
C LEU A 381 8.16 14.78 -23.57
N LYS A 382 8.59 14.04 -24.61
CA LYS A 382 9.90 13.40 -24.68
C LYS A 382 11.06 14.39 -24.51
N SER A 383 10.93 15.59 -25.08
CA SER A 383 11.96 16.64 -24.94
C SER A 383 12.05 17.20 -23.52
N LYS A 384 10.95 17.16 -22.76
CA LYS A 384 10.86 17.77 -21.42
C LYS A 384 11.05 16.80 -20.27
N ASP A 385 10.80 15.52 -20.47
CA ASP A 385 10.87 14.50 -19.43
C ASP A 385 11.75 13.32 -19.88
N GLN A 386 12.91 13.18 -19.22
CA GLN A 386 13.90 12.14 -19.55
C GLN A 386 13.39 10.72 -19.26
N ARG A 387 12.33 10.57 -18.46
CA ARG A 387 11.68 9.29 -18.20
C ARG A 387 10.92 8.76 -19.41
N PHE A 388 10.73 9.55 -20.47
CA PHE A 388 9.98 9.14 -21.65
C PHE A 388 10.56 7.87 -22.28
N LYS A 389 9.83 6.76 -22.13
CA LYS A 389 10.21 5.46 -22.68
C LYS A 389 9.59 5.27 -24.06
N ARG A 390 8.26 5.41 -24.16
CA ARG A 390 7.48 5.10 -25.38
C ARG A 390 6.33 6.08 -25.59
N GLY A 391 5.91 6.26 -26.85
CA GLY A 391 4.76 7.07 -27.23
C GLY A 391 3.81 6.34 -28.16
N PHE A 392 2.51 6.53 -27.98
CA PHE A 392 1.47 5.96 -28.84
C PHE A 392 0.46 7.01 -29.26
N VAL A 393 0.19 7.13 -30.55
CA VAL A 393 -0.98 7.83 -31.08
C VAL A 393 -2.06 6.79 -31.33
N ILE A 394 -3.15 6.82 -30.57
CA ILE A 394 -4.28 5.92 -30.75
C ILE A 394 -5.30 6.57 -31.66
N TYR A 395 -5.65 5.90 -32.76
CA TYR A 395 -6.49 6.49 -33.80
C TYR A 395 -7.49 5.53 -34.44
N THR A 396 -8.35 6.04 -35.34
CA THR A 396 -9.46 5.29 -35.96
C THR A 396 -9.12 4.74 -37.36
N GLY A 397 -7.85 4.75 -37.77
CA GLY A 397 -7.43 4.13 -39.02
C GLY A 397 -7.21 2.63 -38.89
N ASP A 398 -6.60 2.05 -39.91
CA ASP A 398 -6.55 0.60 -40.11
C ASP A 398 -5.17 -0.03 -39.96
N LYS A 399 -4.10 0.76 -39.80
CA LYS A 399 -2.72 0.25 -39.82
C LYS A 399 -1.91 0.73 -38.64
N ILE A 400 -1.04 -0.14 -38.14
CA ILE A 400 0.00 0.29 -37.22
C ILE A 400 1.09 1.00 -38.01
N LEU A 401 1.42 2.24 -37.63
CA LEU A 401 2.43 3.07 -38.29
C LEU A 401 3.57 3.39 -37.31
N ARG A 402 4.81 3.33 -37.79
CA ARG A 402 5.98 3.68 -36.99
C ARG A 402 6.36 5.13 -37.29
N HIS A 403 6.44 5.94 -36.25
CA HIS A 403 6.95 7.32 -36.34
C HIS A 403 8.45 7.37 -36.02
N SER A 404 8.87 6.70 -34.94
CA SER A 404 10.28 6.64 -34.54
C SER A 404 10.64 5.29 -33.90
N SER A 405 11.84 5.17 -33.31
CA SER A 405 12.25 3.94 -32.64
C SER A 405 11.38 3.59 -31.43
N ASN A 406 10.80 4.60 -30.78
CA ASN A 406 10.01 4.46 -29.56
C ASN A 406 8.62 5.10 -29.65
N MET A 407 8.15 5.47 -30.84
CA MET A 407 6.81 6.02 -31.05
C MET A 407 6.09 5.39 -32.24
N TRP A 408 4.81 5.09 -32.04
CA TRP A 408 3.94 4.48 -33.03
C TRP A 408 2.57 5.14 -33.05
N ALA A 409 1.88 5.04 -34.17
CA ALA A 409 0.43 5.17 -34.21
C ALA A 409 -0.20 3.79 -34.32
N ILE A 410 -1.24 3.54 -33.52
CA ILE A 410 -1.93 2.26 -33.47
C ILE A 410 -3.44 2.48 -33.61
N PRO A 411 -4.14 1.70 -34.45
CA PRO A 411 -5.60 1.66 -34.43
C PRO A 411 -6.12 1.31 -33.03
N VAL A 412 -7.24 1.88 -32.63
CA VAL A 412 -7.79 1.66 -31.28
C VAL A 412 -8.02 0.18 -30.96
N SER A 413 -8.39 -0.63 -31.96
CA SER A 413 -8.63 -2.06 -31.75
C SER A 413 -7.37 -2.86 -31.45
N ALA A 414 -6.18 -2.31 -31.72
CA ALA A 414 -4.93 -2.89 -31.27
C ALA A 414 -4.86 -3.03 -29.73
N LEU A 415 -5.62 -2.22 -28.99
CA LEU A 415 -5.68 -2.30 -27.53
C LEU A 415 -6.28 -3.62 -27.02
N TRP A 416 -7.06 -4.35 -27.84
CA TRP A 416 -7.74 -5.57 -27.40
C TRP A 416 -7.60 -6.78 -28.32
N GLU A 417 -6.93 -6.65 -29.46
CA GLU A 417 -6.61 -7.77 -30.36
C GLU A 417 -5.25 -8.39 -30.02
N LYS A 418 -5.20 -9.73 -29.90
CA LYS A 418 -4.00 -10.46 -29.45
C LYS A 418 -2.79 -10.29 -30.37
N ASP A 419 -3.03 -10.20 -31.68
CA ASP A 419 -1.97 -10.22 -32.70
C ASP A 419 -1.43 -8.82 -33.06
N ALA A 420 -1.98 -7.77 -32.45
CA ALA A 420 -1.56 -6.39 -32.69
C ALA A 420 -0.18 -6.08 -32.09
N PHE A 421 0.29 -6.89 -31.14
CA PHE A 421 1.58 -6.75 -30.49
C PHE A 421 2.34 -8.07 -30.46
N THR A 422 3.66 -8.00 -30.60
CA THR A 422 4.57 -9.14 -30.50
C THR A 422 5.45 -8.98 -29.26
N MET A 423 5.42 -9.97 -28.37
CA MET A 423 6.43 -10.09 -27.32
C MET A 423 7.78 -10.45 -27.96
N LYS A 424 8.89 -9.87 -27.51
CA LYS A 424 10.23 -10.26 -27.99
C LYS A 424 10.43 -11.77 -27.79
N GLN A 425 10.27 -12.55 -28.85
CA GLN A 425 10.66 -13.96 -28.86
C GLN A 425 12.19 -14.04 -28.84
N LYS A 426 12.76 -14.76 -27.87
CA LYS A 426 14.07 -15.39 -28.06
C LYS A 426 13.90 -16.42 -29.17
N PHE A 427 14.29 -16.07 -30.40
CA PHE A 427 14.38 -17.03 -31.48
C PHE A 427 15.48 -18.05 -31.18
N VAL A 428 15.10 -19.30 -30.94
CA VAL A 428 15.80 -20.47 -31.46
C VAL A 428 14.71 -21.43 -31.95
N SER A 429 14.54 -21.50 -33.26
CA SER A 429 13.74 -22.53 -33.93
C SER A 429 14.68 -23.61 -34.46
N LEU A 430 14.41 -24.86 -34.08
CA LEU A 430 14.59 -26.06 -34.92
C LEU A 430 13.79 -27.22 -34.30
N ASP A 431 12.60 -27.42 -34.87
CA ASP A 431 11.78 -28.62 -35.05
C ASP A 431 11.98 -29.86 -34.14
N THR A 432 10.88 -30.31 -33.52
CA THR A 432 10.18 -31.60 -33.83
C THR A 432 9.35 -32.09 -32.61
N ILE A 433 8.02 -32.00 -32.75
CA ILE A 433 6.95 -32.94 -32.33
C ILE A 433 6.77 -33.33 -30.84
N THR A 434 5.58 -32.95 -30.35
CA THR A 434 4.68 -33.53 -29.33
C THR A 434 5.28 -34.22 -28.09
N HIS A 435 4.95 -33.71 -26.91
CA HIS A 435 4.00 -34.37 -26.00
C HIS A 435 3.59 -33.43 -24.86
N ILE A 436 2.28 -33.33 -24.66
CA ILE A 436 1.64 -32.74 -23.48
C ILE A 436 1.99 -33.60 -22.27
N SER A 437 2.52 -32.98 -21.22
CA SER A 437 2.49 -33.51 -19.85
C SER A 437 2.56 -32.33 -18.88
N THR A 438 1.44 -32.11 -18.20
CA THR A 438 1.28 -31.29 -17.00
C THR A 438 2.42 -31.48 -16.01
N ILE A 439 3.17 -30.41 -15.72
CA ILE A 439 4.05 -30.34 -14.54
C ILE A 439 3.43 -29.32 -13.59
N THR A 440 2.91 -29.85 -12.50
CA THR A 440 2.50 -29.16 -11.28
C THR A 440 3.69 -28.34 -10.75
N GLU A 441 3.60 -27.02 -10.74
CA GLU A 441 4.58 -26.16 -10.06
C GLU A 441 4.49 -26.39 -8.54
N THR A 442 5.39 -27.24 -8.05
CA THR A 442 5.66 -27.42 -6.63
C THR A 442 6.59 -26.30 -6.18
N LYS A 443 6.14 -25.52 -5.17
CA LYS A 443 6.96 -24.53 -4.44
C LYS A 443 8.27 -25.20 -3.99
N ARG A 444 9.42 -24.73 -4.50
CA ARG A 444 10.74 -25.28 -4.15
C ARG A 444 11.22 -24.70 -2.82
N VAL A 445 11.79 -25.56 -1.97
CA VAL A 445 12.39 -25.19 -0.68
C VAL A 445 13.79 -24.62 -0.93
N SER A 446 14.17 -23.56 -0.20
CA SER A 446 15.49 -22.90 -0.29
C SER A 446 16.47 -23.53 0.71
N ASP A 447 17.66 -23.91 0.25
CA ASP A 447 18.69 -24.56 1.08
C ASP A 447 19.38 -23.58 2.05
N ALA A 448 19.47 -22.30 1.67
CA ALA A 448 20.21 -21.28 2.40
C ALA A 448 19.75 -19.85 2.02
N ASN A 449 20.09 -18.89 2.88
CA ASN A 449 19.93 -17.46 2.61
C ASN A 449 21.33 -16.82 2.45
N LEU A 450 21.57 -16.13 1.34
CA LEU A 450 22.78 -15.37 1.03
C LEU A 450 22.52 -13.88 1.22
N PHE A 451 23.35 -13.22 2.01
CA PHE A 451 23.31 -11.76 2.19
C PHE A 451 24.55 -11.14 1.55
N LEU A 452 24.35 -10.35 0.50
CA LEU A 452 25.42 -9.60 -0.16
C LEU A 452 25.60 -8.24 0.54
N SER A 453 26.79 -8.01 1.10
CA SER A 453 27.21 -6.70 1.63
C SER A 453 28.31 -6.13 0.73
N TYR A 454 28.12 -4.92 0.23
CA TYR A 454 29.03 -4.31 -0.75
C TYR A 454 28.96 -2.78 -0.68
N ASN A 455 29.95 -2.09 -1.23
CA ASN A 455 29.91 -0.65 -1.40
C ASN A 455 29.26 -0.30 -2.75
N HIS A 456 28.19 0.51 -2.76
CA HIS A 456 27.46 0.88 -3.98
C HIS A 456 28.35 1.57 -5.02
N ALA A 457 29.23 2.49 -4.60
CA ALA A 457 30.10 3.22 -5.51
C ALA A 457 31.09 2.28 -6.23
N ASP A 458 31.53 1.20 -5.57
CA ASP A 458 32.39 0.20 -6.20
C ASP A 458 31.63 -0.68 -7.19
N ASN A 459 30.38 -1.04 -6.88
CA ASN A 459 29.54 -1.78 -7.81
C ASN A 459 29.23 -0.94 -9.06
N ASP A 460 28.95 0.35 -8.89
CA ASP A 460 28.71 1.28 -10.00
C ASP A 460 29.97 1.48 -10.84
N PHE A 461 31.14 1.63 -10.19
CA PHE A 461 32.43 1.71 -10.88
C PHE A 461 32.75 0.45 -11.70
N LEU A 462 32.30 -0.72 -11.23
CA LEU A 462 32.48 -2.00 -11.90
C LEU A 462 31.33 -2.37 -12.84
N ASP A 463 30.49 -1.42 -13.26
CA ASP A 463 29.33 -1.64 -14.16
C ASP A 463 28.34 -2.72 -13.65
N GLY A 464 28.12 -2.77 -12.33
CA GLY A 464 27.17 -3.71 -11.70
C GLY A 464 27.68 -5.14 -11.49
N LYS A 465 28.97 -5.40 -11.76
CA LYS A 465 29.54 -6.76 -11.70
C LYS A 465 29.47 -7.40 -10.33
N ILE A 466 29.47 -6.65 -9.22
CA ILE A 466 29.38 -7.24 -7.87
C ILE A 466 28.02 -7.92 -7.68
N VAL A 467 26.94 -7.21 -8.00
CA VAL A 467 25.57 -7.74 -7.93
C VAL A 467 25.34 -8.84 -8.96
N ASP A 468 25.86 -8.68 -10.18
CA ASP A 468 25.74 -9.70 -11.23
C ASP A 468 26.45 -11.01 -10.86
N LEU A 469 27.62 -10.95 -10.21
CA LEU A 469 28.33 -12.14 -9.73
C LEU A 469 27.49 -12.90 -8.69
N ALA A 470 26.90 -12.19 -7.73
CA ALA A 470 26.04 -12.79 -6.72
C ALA A 470 24.83 -13.51 -7.33
N LYS A 471 24.14 -12.89 -8.31
CA LYS A 471 23.06 -13.52 -9.07
C LYS A 471 23.53 -14.75 -9.84
N THR A 472 24.70 -14.66 -10.47
CA THR A 472 25.29 -15.78 -11.22
C THR A 472 25.71 -16.94 -10.32
N ILE A 473 26.11 -16.67 -9.07
CA ILE A 473 26.39 -17.71 -8.05
C ILE A 473 25.11 -18.46 -7.71
N VAL A 474 23.99 -17.78 -7.51
CA VAL A 474 22.66 -18.41 -7.27
C VAL A 474 22.26 -19.29 -8.44
N GLU A 475 22.34 -18.77 -9.67
CA GLU A 475 22.06 -19.55 -10.89
C GLU A 475 22.98 -20.77 -11.00
N SER A 476 24.26 -20.61 -10.65
CA SER A 476 25.25 -21.69 -10.69
C SER A 476 24.99 -22.74 -9.61
N TYR A 477 24.58 -22.34 -8.41
CA TYR A 477 24.17 -23.27 -7.34
C TYR A 477 22.97 -24.07 -7.80
N ARG A 478 21.92 -23.41 -8.30
CA ARG A 478 20.73 -24.06 -8.84
C ARG A 478 21.04 -25.04 -9.97
N PHE A 479 21.99 -24.69 -10.83
CA PHE A 479 22.47 -25.58 -11.89
C PHE A 479 23.20 -26.82 -11.34
N LEU A 480 23.96 -26.68 -10.25
CA LEU A 480 24.75 -27.76 -9.65
C LEU A 480 23.92 -28.70 -8.76
N THR A 481 22.93 -28.17 -8.04
CA THR A 481 22.21 -28.90 -6.99
C THR A 481 20.75 -29.18 -7.33
N SER A 482 20.16 -28.48 -8.31
CA SER A 482 18.71 -28.43 -8.58
C SER A 482 17.85 -27.80 -7.46
N HIS A 483 18.48 -27.33 -6.37
CA HIS A 483 17.86 -26.64 -5.24
C HIS A 483 18.09 -25.12 -5.35
N ASP A 484 17.33 -24.32 -4.60
CA ASP A 484 17.41 -22.86 -4.65
C ASP A 484 18.12 -22.27 -3.42
N VAL A 485 18.68 -21.07 -3.57
CA VAL A 485 19.27 -20.29 -2.47
C VAL A 485 18.77 -18.86 -2.62
N SER A 486 18.24 -18.30 -1.54
CA SER A 486 17.67 -16.95 -1.54
C SER A 486 18.80 -15.92 -1.46
N LEU A 487 18.78 -14.89 -2.32
CA LEU A 487 19.77 -13.82 -2.32
C LEU A 487 19.14 -12.49 -1.90
N PHE A 488 19.70 -11.89 -0.85
CA PHE A 488 19.36 -10.57 -0.34
C PHE A 488 20.49 -9.61 -0.73
N ILE A 489 20.12 -8.52 -1.41
CA ILE A 489 21.04 -7.48 -1.86
C ILE A 489 20.61 -6.19 -1.18
N ASP A 490 21.55 -5.46 -0.61
CA ASP A 490 21.27 -4.14 -0.06
C ASP A 490 20.65 -3.21 -1.12
N SER A 491 19.48 -2.68 -0.80
CA SER A 491 18.74 -1.70 -1.59
C SER A 491 18.40 -0.53 -0.66
N GLU A 492 18.88 0.67 -1.01
CA GLU A 492 18.65 1.91 -0.27
C GLU A 492 17.14 2.15 -0.03
N SER A 493 16.59 1.65 1.08
CA SER A 493 15.32 2.08 1.71
C SER A 493 14.81 1.18 2.86
N ILE A 494 15.56 0.20 3.36
CA ILE A 494 15.03 -0.71 4.41
C ILE A 494 16.01 -0.88 5.57
N ASN A 495 15.48 -0.75 6.79
CA ASN A 495 16.17 -1.10 8.03
C ASN A 495 16.63 -2.56 7.96
N TRP A 496 17.92 -2.78 7.69
CA TRP A 496 18.63 -4.06 7.72
C TRP A 496 18.27 -4.96 8.92
N GLY A 497 17.90 -4.34 10.04
CA GLY A 497 17.44 -5.01 11.24
C GLY A 497 16.13 -5.81 11.11
N ASP A 498 15.21 -5.44 10.20
CA ASP A 498 13.86 -6.04 10.15
C ASP A 498 13.75 -7.16 9.11
N ASP A 499 14.39 -7.03 7.94
CA ASP A 499 14.40 -8.08 6.90
C ASP A 499 15.28 -9.28 7.28
N TRP A 500 16.38 -9.06 7.99
CA TRP A 500 17.18 -10.17 8.51
C TRP A 500 16.48 -10.88 9.69
N ARG A 501 15.75 -10.14 10.55
CA ARG A 501 14.93 -10.71 11.64
C ARG A 501 13.74 -11.49 11.09
N SER A 502 13.17 -11.05 9.97
CA SER A 502 12.09 -11.74 9.27
C SER A 502 12.58 -12.98 8.52
N ALA A 503 13.77 -12.93 7.89
CA ALA A 503 14.42 -14.08 7.27
C ALA A 503 14.74 -15.18 8.28
N LEU A 504 15.23 -14.82 9.48
CA LEU A 504 15.46 -15.79 10.56
C LEU A 504 14.18 -16.41 11.16
N ARG A 505 13.07 -15.66 11.16
CA ARG A 505 11.77 -16.15 11.66
C ARG A 505 11.02 -17.00 10.62
N SER A 506 11.35 -16.88 9.34
CA SER A 506 10.60 -17.51 8.24
C SER A 506 11.19 -18.82 7.73
N SER A 507 12.44 -19.15 8.07
CA SER A 507 13.10 -20.38 7.64
C SER A 507 13.73 -21.12 8.82
N VAL A 508 12.93 -21.95 9.49
CA VAL A 508 13.36 -22.79 10.63
C VAL A 508 14.50 -23.77 10.23
N ASP A 509 14.68 -24.04 8.93
CA ASP A 509 15.60 -25.06 8.41
C ASP A 509 16.76 -24.55 7.52
N SER A 510 16.81 -23.28 7.11
CA SER A 510 17.83 -22.80 6.14
C SER A 510 19.01 -22.08 6.81
N THR A 511 20.22 -22.29 6.27
CA THR A 511 21.45 -21.70 6.81
C THR A 511 21.69 -20.29 6.25
N ASN A 512 22.00 -19.31 7.11
CA ASN A 512 22.34 -17.95 6.68
C ASN A 512 23.84 -17.81 6.39
N PHE A 513 24.18 -17.18 5.26
CA PHE A 513 25.52 -16.87 4.81
C PHE A 513 25.68 -15.39 4.54
N PHE A 514 26.80 -14.82 4.99
CA PHE A 514 27.17 -13.43 4.72
C PHE A 514 28.29 -13.38 3.68
N MET A 515 28.10 -12.61 2.63
CA MET A 515 28.99 -12.54 1.48
C MET A 515 29.46 -11.09 1.27
N PRO A 516 30.53 -10.67 1.97
CA PRO A 516 31.08 -9.32 1.81
C PRO A 516 31.92 -9.21 0.53
N ALA A 517 31.63 -8.21 -0.30
CA ALA A 517 32.44 -7.83 -1.47
C ALA A 517 33.54 -6.87 -1.03
N VAL A 518 34.72 -7.42 -0.75
CA VAL A 518 35.82 -6.71 -0.10
C VAL A 518 36.64 -5.90 -1.11
N THR A 519 36.63 -4.59 -0.92
CA THR A 519 37.42 -3.56 -1.60
C THR A 519 38.00 -2.59 -0.55
N PRO A 520 38.92 -1.67 -0.91
CA PRO A 520 39.34 -0.60 -0.02
C PRO A 520 38.19 0.29 0.48
N ASN A 521 37.22 0.61 -0.38
CA ASN A 521 36.06 1.45 -0.02
C ASN A 521 35.03 0.70 0.84
N TYR A 522 34.95 -0.63 0.71
CA TYR A 522 34.17 -1.47 1.63
C TYR A 522 34.74 -1.38 3.05
N LEU A 523 36.05 -1.47 3.21
CA LEU A 523 36.71 -1.44 4.52
C LEU A 523 36.77 -0.05 5.17
N SER A 524 36.64 1.02 4.39
CA SER A 524 36.53 2.39 4.90
C SER A 524 35.09 2.81 5.19
N SER A 525 34.10 2.11 4.62
CA SER A 525 32.68 2.37 4.85
C SER A 525 32.25 1.96 6.25
N GLN A 526 31.81 2.92 7.06
CA GLN A 526 31.29 2.64 8.41
C GLN A 526 30.08 1.69 8.36
N ALA A 527 29.14 1.90 7.42
CA ALA A 527 27.95 1.08 7.26
C ALA A 527 28.31 -0.39 6.96
N CYS A 528 29.19 -0.63 5.97
CA CYS A 528 29.61 -1.98 5.60
C CYS A 528 30.34 -2.70 6.76
N ARG A 529 31.12 -1.97 7.56
CA ARG A 529 31.81 -2.50 8.74
C ARG A 529 30.82 -2.85 9.86
N GLU A 530 29.82 -2.01 10.09
CA GLU A 530 28.77 -2.26 11.07
C GLU A 530 27.97 -3.51 10.71
N GLU A 531 27.60 -3.70 9.44
CA GLU A 531 26.94 -4.92 8.96
C GLU A 531 27.79 -6.17 9.21
N TYR A 532 29.09 -6.10 8.88
CA TYR A 532 30.02 -7.20 9.08
C TYR A 532 30.10 -7.60 10.56
N LEU A 533 30.32 -6.64 11.45
CA LEU A 533 30.45 -6.87 12.89
C LEU A 533 29.14 -7.33 13.51
N GLN A 534 27.99 -6.81 13.05
CA GLN A 534 26.68 -7.25 13.51
C GLN A 534 26.36 -8.69 13.10
N PHE A 535 26.82 -9.14 11.93
CA PHE A 535 26.71 -10.53 11.53
C PHE A 535 27.66 -11.42 12.35
N GLU A 536 28.92 -10.99 12.51
CA GLU A 536 29.94 -11.73 13.26
C GLU A 536 29.59 -11.91 14.74
N ALA A 537 29.08 -10.87 15.41
CA ALA A 537 28.69 -10.92 16.83
C ALA A 537 27.57 -11.94 17.13
N ARG A 538 26.89 -12.45 16.10
CA ARG A 538 25.81 -13.43 16.20
C ARG A 538 26.25 -14.84 15.83
N LEU A 539 27.50 -15.03 15.41
CA LEU A 539 28.09 -16.35 15.19
C LEU A 539 28.67 -16.88 16.52
N SER A 540 28.43 -18.16 16.82
CA SER A 540 29.15 -18.85 17.89
C SER A 540 30.62 -19.07 17.48
N GLU A 541 31.53 -19.23 18.44
CA GLU A 541 32.96 -19.55 18.17
C GLU A 541 33.16 -20.78 17.25
N THR A 542 32.14 -21.64 17.11
CA THR A 542 32.11 -22.83 16.25
C THR A 542 31.58 -22.61 14.82
N THR A 543 31.19 -21.39 14.41
CA THR A 543 30.48 -21.13 13.13
C THR A 543 31.14 -20.13 12.17
N GLN A 544 32.46 -19.94 12.22
CA GLN A 544 33.20 -19.01 11.35
C GLN A 544 33.10 -19.29 9.84
N ASN A 545 32.66 -20.49 9.41
CA ASN A 545 32.52 -20.85 7.98
C ASN A 545 31.28 -20.25 7.27
N ARG A 546 30.49 -19.38 7.94
CA ARG A 546 29.28 -18.76 7.34
C ARG A 546 29.54 -17.37 6.73
N ILE A 547 30.75 -16.85 6.86
CA ILE A 547 31.20 -15.63 6.17
C ILE A 547 32.02 -16.06 4.93
N LEU A 548 31.64 -15.55 3.76
CA LEU A 548 32.23 -15.85 2.45
C LEU A 548 32.78 -14.57 1.79
N PRO A 549 33.95 -14.07 2.21
CA PRO A 549 34.50 -12.85 1.63
C PRO A 549 34.92 -13.06 0.18
N LEU A 550 34.43 -12.20 -0.70
CA LEU A 550 34.85 -12.10 -2.10
C LEU A 550 35.81 -10.92 -2.21
N MET A 551 37.10 -11.21 -2.42
CA MET A 551 38.15 -10.20 -2.52
C MET A 551 38.17 -9.65 -3.95
N TRP A 552 37.65 -8.44 -4.13
CA TRP A 552 37.62 -7.77 -5.42
C TRP A 552 38.93 -7.07 -5.71
N GLN A 553 39.65 -6.56 -4.70
CA GLN A 553 40.95 -5.89 -4.92
C GLN A 553 41.95 -6.31 -3.84
N GLN A 554 43.24 -6.46 -4.20
CA GLN A 554 44.26 -6.72 -3.19
C GLN A 554 44.43 -5.58 -2.19
N LEU A 555 44.44 -5.93 -0.91
CA LEU A 555 44.65 -4.97 0.18
C LEU A 555 46.13 -4.99 0.59
N PRO A 556 46.86 -3.85 0.48
CA PRO A 556 48.30 -3.81 0.75
C PRO A 556 48.70 -4.14 2.20
N ASN A 557 47.77 -4.01 3.15
CA ASN A 557 48.02 -4.21 4.60
C ASN A 557 47.42 -5.51 5.17
N LEU A 558 46.96 -6.46 4.33
CA LEU A 558 46.37 -7.73 4.77
C LEU A 558 47.32 -8.56 5.65
N ASN A 559 48.64 -8.42 5.52
CA ASN A 559 49.63 -9.22 6.26
C ASN A 559 50.22 -8.51 7.50
N GLN A 560 49.79 -7.29 7.82
CA GLN A 560 50.27 -6.54 8.99
C GLN A 560 49.37 -6.79 10.22
N ASN A 561 49.95 -6.93 11.42
CA ASN A 561 49.20 -7.02 12.68
C ASN A 561 48.51 -5.68 12.95
N ASN A 562 47.24 -5.57 12.53
CA ASN A 562 46.41 -4.39 12.72
C ASN A 562 45.35 -4.67 13.80
N ALA A 563 44.99 -3.64 14.57
CA ALA A 563 43.94 -3.70 15.59
C ALA A 563 42.51 -3.67 15.01
N ASP A 564 42.35 -3.80 13.68
CA ASP A 564 41.04 -3.72 13.02
C ASP A 564 40.30 -5.07 13.09
N PRO A 565 39.15 -5.15 13.78
CA PRO A 565 38.42 -6.40 13.99
C PRO A 565 37.90 -7.02 12.68
N VAL A 566 37.43 -6.21 11.72
CA VAL A 566 36.88 -6.70 10.44
C VAL A 566 37.99 -7.32 9.60
N LEU A 567 39.15 -6.65 9.52
CA LEU A 567 40.32 -7.19 8.82
C LEU A 567 40.83 -8.48 9.46
N ASN A 568 40.86 -8.55 10.79
CA ASN A 568 41.30 -9.77 11.48
C ASN A 568 40.33 -10.94 11.25
N SER A 569 39.02 -10.68 11.21
CA SER A 569 38.02 -11.68 10.86
C SER A 569 38.12 -12.15 9.40
N ILE A 570 38.33 -11.22 8.45
CA ILE A 570 38.57 -11.57 7.04
C ILE A 570 39.83 -12.43 6.89
N LYS A 571 40.88 -12.20 7.68
CA LYS A 571 42.10 -13.05 7.65
C LYS A 571 41.84 -14.46 8.19
N GLN A 572 41.00 -14.58 9.20
CA GLN A 572 40.64 -15.86 9.83
C GLN A 572 39.66 -16.66 8.96
N THR A 573 38.90 -15.99 8.09
CA THR A 573 38.01 -16.61 7.11
C THR A 573 38.74 -16.86 5.79
N GLN A 574 38.55 -18.02 5.17
CA GLN A 574 39.18 -18.32 3.88
C GLN A 574 38.51 -17.51 2.75
N TRP A 575 39.01 -16.33 2.36
CA TRP A 575 38.42 -15.51 1.29
C TRP A 575 38.60 -16.13 -0.11
N ILE A 576 37.83 -15.64 -1.09
CA ILE A 576 37.92 -16.02 -2.50
C ILE A 576 38.39 -14.81 -3.30
N ASN A 577 39.51 -14.94 -4.02
CA ASN A 577 39.96 -13.87 -4.91
C ASN A 577 39.12 -13.88 -6.21
N VAL A 578 38.46 -12.76 -6.48
CA VAL A 578 37.64 -12.52 -7.68
C VAL A 578 38.11 -11.29 -8.46
N GLU A 579 39.28 -10.75 -8.15
CA GLU A 579 39.87 -9.54 -8.76
C GLU A 579 39.99 -9.66 -10.27
N SER A 580 40.33 -10.84 -10.79
CA SER A 580 40.43 -11.09 -12.23
C SER A 580 39.11 -10.91 -13.00
N LEU A 581 37.96 -10.86 -12.31
CA LEU A 581 36.65 -10.64 -12.94
C LEU A 581 36.42 -9.16 -13.31
N GLN A 582 37.18 -8.23 -12.72
CA GLN A 582 37.05 -6.81 -13.04
C GLN A 582 37.34 -6.51 -14.51
N ASP A 583 38.31 -7.21 -15.09
CA ASP A 583 38.78 -6.96 -16.47
C ASP A 583 37.95 -7.68 -17.54
N LEU A 584 37.00 -8.52 -17.15
CA LEU A 584 36.18 -9.30 -18.08
C LEU A 584 35.01 -8.48 -18.64
N SER A 585 34.73 -8.63 -19.94
CA SER A 585 33.58 -8.00 -20.60
C SER A 585 32.40 -8.96 -20.70
N LEU A 586 31.30 -8.65 -20.00
CA LEU A 586 30.06 -9.46 -20.06
C LEU A 586 29.40 -9.46 -21.46
N SER A 587 29.88 -8.64 -22.41
CA SER A 587 29.45 -8.67 -23.80
C SER A 587 30.14 -9.78 -24.62
N SER A 588 31.36 -10.19 -24.24
CA SER A 588 32.12 -11.26 -24.90
C SER A 588 31.57 -12.64 -24.50
N PRO A 589 31.32 -13.57 -25.46
CA PRO A 589 30.92 -14.93 -25.14
C PRO A 589 31.97 -15.72 -24.35
N GLN A 590 33.27 -15.47 -24.59
CA GLN A 590 34.38 -16.16 -23.92
C GLN A 590 34.51 -15.70 -22.46
N ASP A 591 34.47 -14.39 -22.24
CA ASP A 591 34.55 -13.78 -20.90
C ASP A 591 33.35 -14.19 -20.04
N ARG A 592 32.15 -14.28 -20.63
CA ARG A 592 30.96 -14.82 -19.96
C ARG A 592 31.12 -16.28 -19.54
N GLN A 593 31.86 -17.08 -20.29
CA GLN A 593 32.15 -18.46 -19.89
C GLN A 593 33.11 -18.51 -18.70
N GLU A 594 34.14 -17.66 -18.68
CA GLU A 594 35.06 -17.56 -17.54
C GLU A 594 34.35 -17.02 -16.28
N TYR A 595 33.47 -16.03 -16.45
CA TYR A 595 32.64 -15.49 -15.37
C TYR A 595 31.73 -16.56 -14.74
N LYS A 596 31.04 -17.36 -15.56
CA LYS A 596 30.23 -18.50 -15.11
C LYS A 596 31.07 -19.60 -14.47
N LYS A 597 32.29 -19.82 -14.95
CA LYS A 597 33.22 -20.80 -14.37
C LYS A 597 33.62 -20.41 -12.95
N GLN A 598 33.94 -19.13 -12.71
CA GLN A 598 34.24 -18.64 -11.36
C GLN A 598 33.02 -18.72 -10.43
N ALA A 599 31.83 -18.29 -10.90
CA ALA A 599 30.60 -18.42 -10.11
C ALA A 599 30.28 -19.88 -9.73
N ARG A 600 30.55 -20.85 -10.61
CA ARG A 600 30.42 -22.29 -10.31
C ARG A 600 31.40 -22.79 -9.24
N ILE A 601 32.62 -22.25 -9.20
CA ILE A 601 33.60 -22.61 -8.15
C ILE A 601 33.08 -22.13 -6.79
N ILE A 602 32.59 -20.90 -6.72
CA ILE A 602 32.02 -20.31 -5.50
C ILE A 602 30.77 -21.11 -5.05
N ALA A 603 29.88 -21.43 -5.99
CA ALA A 603 28.68 -22.23 -5.71
C ALA A 603 29.01 -23.64 -5.19
N LYS A 604 30.04 -24.32 -5.71
CA LYS A 604 30.51 -25.61 -5.18
C LYS A 604 31.02 -25.49 -3.74
N ARG A 605 31.69 -24.39 -3.42
CA ARG A 605 32.19 -24.13 -2.07
C ARG A 605 31.04 -23.88 -1.10
N LEU A 606 30.04 -23.09 -1.50
CA LEU A 606 28.81 -22.87 -0.74
C LEU A 606 28.09 -24.20 -0.45
N GLN A 607 27.95 -25.06 -1.47
CA GLN A 607 27.37 -26.41 -1.31
C GLN A 607 28.14 -27.26 -0.29
N GLY A 608 29.49 -27.23 -0.32
CA GLY A 608 30.32 -27.96 0.64
C GLY A 608 30.05 -27.56 2.09
N ILE A 609 29.86 -26.26 2.35
CA ILE A 609 29.62 -25.71 3.68
C ILE A 609 28.19 -26.02 4.16
N ILE A 610 27.19 -25.91 3.27
CA ILE A 610 25.80 -26.29 3.58
C ILE A 610 25.74 -27.77 3.98
N ASN A 611 26.39 -28.64 3.21
CA ASN A 611 26.40 -30.09 3.47
C ASN A 611 27.15 -30.47 4.75
N SER A 612 28.23 -29.77 5.12
CA SER A 612 28.94 -30.03 6.39
C SER A 612 28.11 -29.63 7.60
N ASN A 613 27.42 -28.49 7.52
CA ASN A 613 26.55 -28.00 8.60
C ASN A 613 25.33 -28.90 8.81
N GLN A 614 24.73 -29.40 7.73
CA GLN A 614 23.64 -30.40 7.81
C GLN A 614 24.11 -31.72 8.45
N LYS A 615 25.37 -32.12 8.25
CA LYS A 615 25.95 -33.30 8.94
C LYS A 615 26.20 -33.07 10.43
N GLU A 616 26.65 -31.88 10.86
CA GLU A 616 26.81 -31.55 12.28
C GLU A 616 25.47 -31.52 13.04
N LEU A 617 24.41 -31.01 12.40
CA LEU A 617 23.03 -31.05 12.92
C LEU A 617 22.51 -32.49 13.10
N SER A 618 22.99 -33.45 12.30
CA SER A 618 22.61 -34.87 12.46
C SER A 618 23.37 -35.62 13.58
N VAL A 619 24.48 -35.06 14.09
CA VAL A 619 25.33 -35.68 15.12
C VAL A 619 25.08 -35.13 16.53
N SER A 620 24.48 -33.95 16.68
CA SER A 620 24.17 -33.33 17.97
C SER A 620 22.91 -33.86 18.68
N SER A 621 22.58 -35.14 18.47
CA SER A 621 21.56 -35.88 19.23
C SER A 621 22.22 -36.96 20.10
N LYS A 622 23.17 -36.59 20.96
CA LYS A 622 23.67 -37.41 22.10
C LYS A 622 24.72 -36.66 22.92
N LYS A 623 24.31 -36.00 24.02
CA LYS A 623 24.81 -36.18 25.40
C LYS A 623 24.47 -34.96 26.28
N HIS A 624 23.97 -35.29 27.47
CA HIS A 624 23.58 -34.40 28.57
C HIS A 624 24.79 -33.99 29.43
N ASP A 625 24.54 -32.97 30.26
CA ASP A 625 25.26 -32.52 31.48
C ASP A 625 26.31 -31.42 31.31
N VAL A 626 25.93 -30.16 31.60
CA VAL A 626 26.48 -29.28 32.67
C VAL A 626 25.48 -28.12 32.92
N GLU A 627 24.44 -28.35 33.73
CA GLU A 627 23.66 -27.29 34.38
C GLU A 627 23.96 -27.35 35.88
N ILE A 628 24.33 -26.21 36.48
CA ILE A 628 24.12 -25.84 37.91
C ILE A 628 24.84 -24.51 38.26
N MET A 629 25.79 -23.99 37.47
CA MET A 629 26.50 -22.75 37.84
C MET A 629 25.93 -21.42 37.28
N GLN A 630 25.01 -21.44 36.30
CA GLN A 630 24.41 -20.21 35.73
C GLN A 630 23.11 -19.76 36.42
N SER A 631 22.39 -20.65 37.12
CA SER A 631 21.08 -20.34 37.72
C SER A 631 21.15 -19.36 38.91
N GLN A 632 22.24 -19.38 39.69
CA GLN A 632 22.40 -18.48 40.84
C GLN A 632 22.73 -17.02 40.46
N ARG A 633 23.34 -16.77 39.30
CA ARG A 633 23.71 -15.41 38.86
C ARG A 633 22.52 -14.64 38.28
N ASN A 634 21.64 -15.31 37.53
CA ASN A 634 20.42 -14.72 36.99
C ASN A 634 19.39 -14.39 38.08
N ARG A 635 19.32 -15.21 39.15
CA ARG A 635 18.36 -15.01 40.25
C ARG A 635 18.63 -13.75 41.08
N ASN A 636 19.90 -13.39 41.30
CA ASN A 636 20.25 -12.15 42.00
C ASN A 636 20.01 -10.89 41.16
N ASP A 637 20.19 -10.97 39.84
CA ASP A 637 19.92 -9.85 38.92
C ASP A 637 18.41 -9.57 38.79
N LEU A 638 17.59 -10.63 38.79
CA LEU A 638 16.13 -10.52 38.82
C LEU A 638 15.61 -9.79 40.07
N VAL A 639 16.04 -10.20 41.27
CA VAL A 639 15.58 -9.60 42.54
C VAL A 639 15.94 -8.11 42.61
N HIS A 640 17.14 -7.72 42.17
CA HIS A 640 17.55 -6.32 42.17
C HIS A 640 16.74 -5.47 41.19
N ARG A 641 16.45 -5.99 39.99
CA ARG A 641 15.66 -5.29 38.96
C ARG A 641 14.20 -5.12 39.36
N PHE A 642 13.60 -6.11 40.01
CA PHE A 642 12.23 -6.01 40.52
C PHE A 642 12.12 -5.01 41.68
N GLY A 643 13.11 -4.96 42.57
CA GLY A 643 13.15 -3.96 43.65
C GLY A 643 13.14 -2.51 43.15
N ASN A 644 13.69 -2.24 41.97
CA ASN A 644 13.64 -0.92 41.35
C ASN A 644 12.22 -0.55 40.86
N ILE A 645 11.40 -1.53 40.46
CA ILE A 645 10.01 -1.32 40.05
C ILE A 645 9.16 -0.94 41.26
N GLU A 646 9.30 -1.67 42.38
CA GLU A 646 8.56 -1.40 43.61
C GLU A 646 8.85 0.00 44.19
N ALA A 647 10.08 0.49 44.01
CA ALA A 647 10.49 1.82 44.46
C ALA A 647 9.81 2.98 43.67
N SER A 648 9.43 2.75 42.41
CA SER A 648 8.79 3.78 41.55
C SER A 648 7.27 3.85 41.72
N LEU A 649 6.62 2.80 42.26
CA LEU A 649 5.16 2.75 42.42
C LEU A 649 4.57 3.88 43.29
N PRO A 650 5.17 4.27 44.45
CA PRO A 650 4.64 5.36 45.28
C PRO A 650 4.61 6.71 44.55
N GLU A 651 5.65 7.04 43.79
CA GLU A 651 5.74 8.29 43.02
C GLU A 651 4.72 8.34 41.87
N MET A 652 4.50 7.20 41.21
CA MET A 652 3.45 7.08 40.19
C MET A 652 2.06 7.30 40.79
N ASN A 653 1.76 6.65 41.93
CA ASN A 653 0.48 6.82 42.61
C ASN A 653 0.27 8.27 43.08
N GLN A 654 1.31 8.93 43.57
CA GLN A 654 1.26 10.35 43.93
C GLN A 654 0.97 11.24 42.70
N SER A 655 1.58 10.93 41.55
CA SER A 655 1.34 11.67 40.30
C SER A 655 -0.10 11.51 39.83
N VAL A 656 -0.65 10.29 39.86
CA VAL A 656 -2.05 10.02 39.49
C VAL A 656 -3.02 10.74 40.44
N ASN A 657 -2.78 10.70 41.75
CA ASN A 657 -3.59 11.43 42.73
C ASN A 657 -3.56 12.94 42.49
N THR A 658 -2.39 13.49 42.17
CA THR A 658 -2.24 14.92 41.87
C THR A 658 -2.99 15.29 40.59
N MET A 659 -2.90 14.47 39.54
CA MET A 659 -3.66 14.65 38.29
C MET A 659 -5.17 14.66 38.55
N THR A 660 -5.69 13.67 39.27
CA THR A 660 -7.11 13.58 39.60
C THR A 660 -7.59 14.77 40.42
N SER A 661 -6.81 15.20 41.44
CA SER A 661 -7.17 16.36 42.26
C SER A 661 -7.16 17.67 41.46
N SER A 662 -6.16 17.89 40.60
CA SER A 662 -6.07 19.09 39.75
C SER A 662 -7.19 19.15 38.72
N MET A 663 -7.57 18.02 38.13
CA MET A 663 -8.72 17.95 37.22
C MET A 663 -10.04 18.26 37.94
N ALA A 664 -10.23 17.74 39.16
CA ALA A 664 -11.40 18.03 39.98
C ALA A 664 -11.49 19.50 40.38
N ASP A 665 -10.37 20.12 40.77
CA ASP A 665 -10.32 21.55 41.12
C ASP A 665 -10.61 22.47 39.93
N ILE A 666 -10.12 22.11 38.74
CA ILE A 666 -10.42 22.85 37.50
C ILE A 666 -11.93 22.77 37.18
N ILE A 667 -12.51 21.56 37.25
CA ILE A 667 -13.95 21.36 37.02
C ILE A 667 -14.78 22.12 38.05
N LYS A 668 -14.39 22.06 39.33
CA LYS A 668 -15.05 22.79 40.40
C LYS A 668 -15.03 24.30 40.13
N THR A 669 -13.88 24.84 39.72
CA THR A 669 -13.73 26.27 39.38
C THR A 669 -14.66 26.68 38.22
N LEU A 670 -14.74 25.86 37.17
CA LEU A 670 -15.65 26.09 36.04
C LEU A 670 -17.13 26.03 36.43
N ASN A 671 -17.48 25.15 37.37
CA ASN A 671 -18.86 25.01 37.87
C ASN A 671 -19.26 26.15 38.81
N GLU A 672 -18.33 26.64 39.64
CA GLU A 672 -18.58 27.76 40.57
C GLU A 672 -18.67 29.11 39.85
N SER A 673 -18.06 29.23 38.67
CA SER A 673 -18.08 30.44 37.84
C SER A 673 -18.46 30.11 36.39
N PRO A 674 -19.73 29.73 36.14
CA PRO A 674 -20.19 29.27 34.84
C PRO A 674 -20.13 30.37 33.78
N MET A 675 -19.99 29.96 32.52
CA MET A 675 -19.95 30.87 31.38
C MET A 675 -21.22 31.76 31.35
N PRO A 676 -21.08 33.10 31.28
CA PRO A 676 -22.24 33.98 31.36
C PRO A 676 -23.14 33.86 30.12
N ALA A 677 -24.43 33.57 30.34
CA ALA A 677 -25.42 33.53 29.26
C ALA A 677 -25.76 34.96 28.78
N ASN A 678 -25.71 35.19 27.46
CA ASN A 678 -26.00 36.48 26.81
C ASN A 678 -25.08 37.66 27.21
N ALA A 679 -23.81 37.39 27.53
CA ALA A 679 -22.82 38.42 27.84
C ALA A 679 -22.34 39.21 26.61
N SER A 680 -22.03 40.49 26.82
CA SER A 680 -21.27 41.29 25.85
C SER A 680 -19.87 40.73 25.64
N ALA A 681 -19.23 41.05 24.51
CA ALA A 681 -17.86 40.61 24.23
C ALA A 681 -16.86 41.00 25.33
N GLN A 682 -17.03 42.18 25.96
CA GLN A 682 -16.19 42.62 27.08
C GLN A 682 -16.38 41.77 28.34
N GLN A 683 -17.62 41.40 28.67
CA GLN A 683 -17.92 40.53 29.81
C GLN A 683 -17.40 39.11 29.60
N MET A 684 -17.44 38.60 28.36
CA MET A 684 -16.86 37.32 27.99
C MET A 684 -15.33 37.30 28.12
N ILE A 685 -14.66 38.37 27.70
CA ILE A 685 -13.20 38.51 27.83
C ILE A 685 -12.82 38.55 29.31
N GLN A 686 -13.47 39.40 30.11
CA GLN A 686 -13.19 39.53 31.54
C GLN A 686 -13.39 38.20 32.29
N TRP A 687 -14.52 37.52 32.06
CA TRP A 687 -14.76 36.20 32.63
C TRP A 687 -13.67 35.20 32.23
N SER A 688 -13.28 35.17 30.95
CA SER A 688 -12.26 34.22 30.48
C SER A 688 -10.88 34.46 31.08
N GLU A 689 -10.50 35.72 31.33
CA GLU A 689 -9.23 36.09 31.96
C GLU A 689 -9.21 35.75 33.46
N GLU A 690 -10.31 36.03 34.16
CA GLU A 690 -10.46 35.70 35.60
C GLU A 690 -10.43 34.17 35.83
N ILE A 691 -11.13 33.40 34.98
CA ILE A 691 -11.09 31.93 35.03
C ILE A 691 -9.69 31.42 34.71
N ALA A 692 -9.05 31.93 33.66
CA ALA A 692 -7.72 31.49 33.26
C ALA A 692 -6.69 31.66 34.38
N GLN A 693 -6.68 32.82 35.05
CA GLN A 693 -5.81 33.08 36.19
C GLN A 693 -6.09 32.16 37.38
N THR A 694 -7.37 31.84 37.62
CA THR A 694 -7.77 30.99 38.75
C THR A 694 -7.38 29.52 38.52
N ILE A 695 -7.52 29.01 37.28
CA ILE A 695 -7.21 27.61 36.97
C ILE A 695 -5.73 27.37 36.65
N GLU A 696 -4.95 28.40 36.34
CA GLU A 696 -3.54 28.29 35.92
C GLU A 696 -2.67 27.46 36.88
N PRO A 697 -2.72 27.62 38.23
CA PRO A 697 -1.95 26.79 39.15
C PRO A 697 -2.30 25.30 39.05
N HIS A 698 -3.59 24.97 38.86
CA HIS A 698 -4.06 23.59 38.72
C HIS A 698 -3.68 23.00 37.36
N VAL A 699 -3.71 23.79 36.29
CA VAL A 699 -3.24 23.37 34.96
C VAL A 699 -1.73 23.10 34.96
N ASN A 700 -0.96 23.90 35.69
CA ASN A 700 0.49 23.69 35.84
C ASN A 700 0.79 22.42 36.65
N ALA A 701 0.15 22.25 37.81
CA ALA A 701 0.28 21.03 38.63
C ALA A 701 -0.12 19.76 37.86
N LEU A 702 -1.15 19.85 37.00
CA LEU A 702 -1.56 18.76 36.12
C LEU A 702 -0.46 18.42 35.10
N ASN A 703 0.11 19.41 34.41
CA ASN A 703 1.19 19.17 33.44
C ASN A 703 2.47 18.62 34.06
N ASP A 704 2.84 19.09 35.25
CA ASP A 704 4.00 18.58 36.00
C ASP A 704 3.79 17.10 36.39
N SER A 705 2.57 16.76 36.80
CA SER A 705 2.20 15.38 37.16
C SER A 705 2.16 14.45 35.94
N ILE A 706 1.67 14.92 34.78
CA ILE A 706 1.73 14.18 33.50
C ILE A 706 3.19 13.87 33.15
N THR A 707 4.08 14.86 33.25
CA THR A 707 5.50 14.70 32.91
C THR A 707 6.18 13.71 33.85
N THR A 708 5.92 13.82 35.15
CA THR A 708 6.46 12.92 36.18
C THR A 708 5.98 11.49 35.96
N LEU A 709 4.67 11.28 35.75
CA LEU A 709 4.09 9.97 35.52
C LEU A 709 4.65 9.31 34.24
N ASN A 710 4.79 10.06 33.15
CA ASN A 710 5.36 9.55 31.91
C ASN A 710 6.82 9.10 32.07
N ASN A 711 7.64 9.89 32.78
CA ASN A 711 9.03 9.54 33.04
C ASN A 711 9.15 8.27 33.90
N GLN A 712 8.35 8.17 34.97
CA GLN A 712 8.33 6.98 35.83
C GLN A 712 7.83 5.74 35.07
N TRP A 713 6.80 5.88 34.23
CA TRP A 713 6.31 4.77 33.42
C TRP A 713 7.32 4.24 32.41
N ASN A 714 8.09 5.11 31.76
CA ASN A 714 9.14 4.67 30.83
C ASN A 714 10.20 3.83 31.55
N ILE A 715 10.64 4.26 32.73
CA ILE A 715 11.60 3.51 33.56
C ILE A 715 11.02 2.16 33.97
N VAL A 716 9.77 2.14 34.47
CA VAL A 716 9.10 0.91 34.91
C VAL A 716 8.87 -0.05 33.75
N SER A 717 8.35 0.42 32.62
CA SER A 717 8.03 -0.42 31.46
C SER A 717 9.26 -1.02 30.79
N ASP A 718 10.37 -0.28 30.69
CA ASP A 718 11.64 -0.81 30.19
C ASP A 718 12.24 -1.85 31.16
N THR A 719 12.20 -1.57 32.47
CA THR A 719 12.67 -2.51 33.49
C THR A 719 11.83 -3.79 33.50
N MET A 720 10.50 -3.68 33.37
CA MET A 720 9.56 -4.81 33.25
C MET A 720 9.84 -5.64 31.99
N ARG A 721 10.13 -4.99 30.85
CA ARG A 721 10.45 -5.68 29.59
C ARG A 721 11.75 -6.47 29.69
N GLU A 722 12.77 -5.93 30.36
CA GLU A 722 14.00 -6.66 30.64
C GLU A 722 13.77 -7.80 31.64
N TYR A 723 12.96 -7.57 32.68
CA TYR A 723 12.59 -8.56 33.67
C TYR A 723 11.86 -9.76 33.04
N LYS A 724 10.84 -9.53 32.20
CA LYS A 724 10.14 -10.60 31.46
C LYS A 724 11.05 -11.36 30.49
N LYS A 725 11.98 -10.70 29.82
CA LYS A 725 12.97 -11.38 28.96
C LYS A 725 13.83 -12.38 29.76
N LEU A 726 14.22 -12.02 30.98
CA LEU A 726 14.96 -12.90 31.87
C LEU A 726 14.10 -14.07 32.36
N ILE A 727 12.83 -13.83 32.72
CA ILE A 727 11.86 -14.88 33.09
C ILE A 727 11.65 -15.90 31.96
N ILE A 728 11.48 -15.43 30.72
CA ILE A 728 11.27 -16.30 29.55
C ILE A 728 12.46 -17.24 29.33
N GLN A 729 13.69 -16.77 29.60
CA GLN A 729 14.92 -17.54 29.46
C GLN A 729 15.15 -18.54 30.61
N MET A 730 14.35 -18.48 31.69
CA MET A 730 14.46 -19.44 32.78
C MET A 730 13.88 -20.80 32.38
N PRO A 731 14.53 -21.90 32.80
CA PRO A 731 13.95 -23.23 32.69
C PRO A 731 12.64 -23.30 33.49
N ASP A 732 11.73 -24.14 33.02
CA ASP A 732 10.41 -24.32 33.62
C ASP A 732 10.56 -24.79 35.08
N SER A 733 10.19 -23.91 36.01
CA SER A 733 10.50 -24.06 37.44
C SER A 733 9.57 -23.20 38.31
N ASN A 734 9.42 -23.56 39.58
CA ASN A 734 8.66 -22.77 40.55
C ASN A 734 9.17 -21.33 40.69
N ASP A 735 10.48 -21.12 40.53
CA ASP A 735 11.10 -19.79 40.57
C ASP A 735 10.64 -18.93 39.38
N LYS A 736 10.49 -19.52 38.19
CA LYS A 736 9.98 -18.84 36.98
C LYS A 736 8.52 -18.41 37.18
N HIS A 737 7.66 -19.34 37.62
CA HIS A 737 6.25 -19.05 37.87
C HIS A 737 6.06 -17.99 38.95
N SER A 738 6.85 -18.04 40.02
CA SER A 738 6.79 -17.02 41.08
C SER A 738 7.22 -15.64 40.59
N ALA A 739 8.25 -15.54 39.75
CA ALA A 739 8.71 -14.26 39.18
C ALA A 739 7.71 -13.69 38.17
N GLN A 740 7.08 -14.55 37.37
CA GLN A 740 5.99 -14.21 36.44
C GLN A 740 4.78 -13.66 37.19
N GLU A 741 4.31 -14.36 38.24
CA GLU A 741 3.16 -13.94 39.04
C GLU A 741 3.41 -12.58 39.73
N GLN A 742 4.62 -12.34 40.22
CA GLN A 742 5.02 -11.05 40.78
C GLN A 742 5.01 -9.92 39.74
N CYS A 743 5.53 -10.18 38.54
CA CYS A 743 5.53 -9.22 37.43
C CYS A 743 4.10 -8.87 36.99
N ASP A 744 3.26 -9.88 36.80
CA ASP A 744 1.90 -9.71 36.34
C ASP A 744 1.03 -9.01 37.39
N SER A 745 1.21 -9.34 38.68
CA SER A 745 0.54 -8.66 39.78
C SER A 745 0.93 -7.18 39.88
N ALA A 746 2.22 -6.84 39.69
CA ALA A 746 2.67 -5.45 39.69
C ALA A 746 2.08 -4.65 38.52
N LEU A 747 2.05 -5.22 37.30
CA LEU A 747 1.43 -4.59 36.13
C LEU A 747 -0.08 -4.38 36.32
N GLN A 748 -0.79 -5.37 36.84
CA GLN A 748 -2.22 -5.24 37.15
C GLN A 748 -2.48 -4.17 38.21
N SER A 749 -1.63 -4.07 39.24
CA SER A 749 -1.74 -3.03 40.27
C SER A 749 -1.57 -1.62 39.69
N ILE A 750 -0.67 -1.43 38.72
CA ILE A 750 -0.48 -0.14 38.04
C ILE A 750 -1.71 0.20 37.19
N VAL A 751 -2.25 -0.77 36.44
CA VAL A 751 -3.46 -0.55 35.64
C VAL A 751 -4.65 -0.19 36.51
N LEU A 752 -4.79 -0.84 37.67
CA LEU A 752 -5.87 -0.59 38.63
C LEU A 752 -5.72 0.76 39.35
N SER A 753 -4.52 1.32 39.50
CA SER A 753 -4.33 2.63 40.13
C SER A 753 -4.61 3.80 39.19
N LEU A 754 -4.66 3.56 37.87
CA LEU A 754 -5.00 4.55 36.84
C LEU A 754 -6.51 4.81 36.77
N THR A 755 -7.14 5.23 37.86
CA THR A 755 -8.57 5.55 37.90
C THR A 755 -8.81 7.05 37.90
N ILE A 756 -9.62 7.53 36.96
CA ILE A 756 -10.21 8.88 36.99
C ILE A 756 -11.69 8.71 37.33
N ASP A 757 -12.20 9.60 38.19
CA ASP A 757 -13.61 9.66 38.56
C ASP A 757 -14.51 9.84 37.32
N GLU A 758 -15.61 9.11 37.24
CA GLU A 758 -16.52 9.11 36.09
C GLU A 758 -17.09 10.52 35.81
N SER A 759 -17.32 11.31 36.86
CA SER A 759 -17.79 12.70 36.74
C SER A 759 -16.80 13.62 36.00
N VAL A 760 -15.49 13.35 36.14
CA VAL A 760 -14.43 14.07 35.42
C VAL A 760 -14.41 13.68 33.95
N ARG A 761 -14.70 12.41 33.65
CA ARG A 761 -14.76 11.87 32.29
C ARG A 761 -15.95 12.40 31.51
N GLU A 762 -17.11 12.50 32.15
CA GLU A 762 -18.32 13.10 31.58
C GLU A 762 -18.14 14.59 31.23
N SER A 763 -17.30 15.29 32.00
CA SER A 763 -17.01 16.71 31.80
C SER A 763 -16.03 16.99 30.65
N LEU A 764 -15.37 15.98 30.07
CA LEU A 764 -14.34 16.14 29.05
C LEU A 764 -14.85 16.83 27.78
N GLY A 765 -16.04 16.46 27.31
CA GLY A 765 -16.65 17.07 26.12
C GLY A 765 -16.91 18.57 26.30
N LEU A 766 -17.34 18.96 27.50
CA LEU A 766 -17.58 20.36 27.86
C LEU A 766 -16.27 21.15 27.97
N ILE A 767 -15.22 20.56 28.57
CA ILE A 767 -13.89 21.17 28.69
C ILE A 767 -13.24 21.39 27.31
N GLN A 768 -13.35 20.42 26.41
CA GLN A 768 -12.87 20.55 25.04
C GLN A 768 -13.64 21.63 24.26
N MET A 769 -14.96 21.69 24.43
CA MET A 769 -15.79 22.73 23.81
C MET A 769 -15.37 24.13 24.29
N ILE A 770 -15.18 24.31 25.61
CA ILE A 770 -14.77 25.59 26.19
C ILE A 770 -13.39 26.01 25.69
N GLY A 771 -12.40 25.11 25.70
CA GLY A 771 -11.04 25.43 25.23
C GLY A 771 -10.95 25.75 23.72
N ASN A 772 -11.88 25.22 22.92
CA ASN A 772 -11.97 25.53 21.49
C ASN A 772 -12.68 26.85 21.20
N MET A 773 -13.64 27.24 22.04
CA MET A 773 -14.36 28.51 21.90
C MET A 773 -13.60 29.70 22.50
N VAL A 774 -12.81 29.47 23.55
CA VAL A 774 -12.15 30.51 24.34
C VAL A 774 -10.64 30.27 24.37
N PHE A 775 -9.92 31.04 23.54
CA PHE A 775 -8.50 30.82 23.28
C PHE A 775 -7.61 30.80 24.53
N VAL A 776 -7.88 31.66 25.53
CA VAL A 776 -7.08 31.73 26.77
C VAL A 776 -7.23 30.48 27.66
N LEU A 777 -8.31 29.72 27.48
CA LEU A 777 -8.57 28.46 28.21
C LEU A 777 -8.10 27.22 27.44
N LYS A 778 -7.49 27.39 26.27
CA LYS A 778 -6.92 26.30 25.48
C LYS A 778 -5.83 25.48 26.20
N PRO A 779 -4.95 26.05 27.04
CA PRO A 779 -3.96 25.26 27.79
C PRO A 779 -4.61 24.22 28.73
N MET A 780 -5.77 24.55 29.31
CA MET A 780 -6.55 23.62 30.14
C MET A 780 -7.05 22.43 29.34
N SER A 781 -7.71 22.66 28.20
CA SER A 781 -8.24 21.56 27.38
C SER A 781 -7.13 20.64 26.88
N GLN A 782 -5.98 21.20 26.51
CA GLN A 782 -4.80 20.43 26.13
C GLN A 782 -4.22 19.59 27.29
N ALA A 783 -4.23 20.09 28.52
CA ALA A 783 -3.77 19.34 29.69
C ALA A 783 -4.68 18.14 30.02
N PHE A 784 -6.00 18.31 29.87
CA PHE A 784 -6.96 17.20 30.01
C PHE A 784 -6.76 16.14 28.93
N GLU A 785 -6.60 16.54 27.67
CA GLU A 785 -6.35 15.62 26.56
C GLU A 785 -5.05 14.82 26.76
N LYS A 786 -3.96 15.49 27.12
CA LYS A 786 -2.67 14.84 27.43
C LYS A 786 -2.77 13.83 28.56
N THR A 787 -3.57 14.13 29.59
CA THR A 787 -3.82 13.23 30.72
C THR A 787 -4.44 11.92 30.26
N PHE A 788 -5.55 11.98 29.51
CA PHE A 788 -6.22 10.78 29.03
C PHE A 788 -5.36 9.97 28.05
N ASN A 789 -4.66 10.64 27.15
CA ASN A 789 -3.75 9.97 26.20
C ASN A 789 -2.60 9.24 26.91
N LEU A 790 -2.01 9.85 27.94
CA LEU A 790 -0.95 9.21 28.73
C LEU A 790 -1.47 7.98 29.47
N MET A 791 -2.63 8.09 30.14
CA MET A 791 -3.20 6.96 30.88
C MET A 791 -3.59 5.79 29.97
N ASP A 792 -4.12 6.08 28.78
CA ASP A 792 -4.43 5.05 27.79
C ASP A 792 -3.16 4.36 27.30
N SER A 793 -2.12 5.14 26.97
CA SER A 793 -0.81 4.61 26.57
C SER A 793 -0.17 3.72 27.64
N ILE A 794 -0.27 4.08 28.93
CA ILE A 794 0.21 3.26 30.04
C ILE A 794 -0.57 1.94 30.10
N ARG A 795 -1.91 1.98 30.00
CA ARG A 795 -2.75 0.76 30.02
C ARG A 795 -2.44 -0.17 28.86
N THR A 796 -2.30 0.36 27.63
CA THR A 796 -1.94 -0.45 26.45
C THR A 796 -0.59 -1.11 26.64
N THR A 797 0.42 -0.35 27.05
CA THR A 797 1.78 -0.86 27.23
C THR A 797 1.85 -1.88 28.38
N ALA A 798 1.09 -1.68 29.46
CA ALA A 798 0.99 -2.63 30.56
C ALA A 798 0.33 -3.95 30.12
N GLN A 799 -0.71 -3.87 29.27
CA GLN A 799 -1.38 -5.04 28.72
C GLN A 799 -0.47 -5.82 27.75
N GLU A 800 0.28 -5.14 26.89
CA GLU A 800 1.31 -5.77 26.05
C GLU A 800 2.36 -6.51 26.88
N LEU A 801 2.78 -5.92 28.01
CA LEU A 801 3.71 -6.55 28.94
C LEU A 801 3.07 -7.75 29.66
N LEU A 802 1.78 -7.72 30.01
CA LEU A 802 1.07 -8.88 30.58
C LEU A 802 1.00 -10.03 29.56
N ASP A 803 0.74 -9.73 28.29
CA ASP A 803 0.59 -10.74 27.22
C ASP A 803 1.91 -11.33 26.73
N LEU A 804 3.05 -10.79 27.17
CA LEU A 804 4.42 -11.17 26.76
C LEU A 804 4.87 -12.59 27.21
N GLU A 805 3.96 -13.42 27.72
CA GLU A 805 4.21 -14.81 28.15
C GLU A 805 3.27 -15.85 27.53
N ARG A 806 2.54 -15.50 26.46
CA ARG A 806 1.81 -16.45 25.61
C ARG A 806 2.56 -16.83 24.34
#